data_AF-A0A3N0YXA4-F1
#
_entry.id   AF-A0A3N0YXA4-F1
#
_cell.length_a   1.000
_cell.length_b   1.000
_cell.length_c   1.000
_cell.angle_alpha   90.00
_cell.angle_beta   90.00
_cell.angle_gamma   90.00
#
_symmetry.space_group_name_H-M   'P 1'
#
loop_
_entity.id
_entity.type
_entity.pdbx_description
1 polymer ?
#
loop_
_entity_poly.entity_id
_entity_poly.type
_entity_poly.pdbx_seq_one_letter_code
_entity_poly.pdbx_strand_id
1 'polypeptide(L)'
;MTMVCLNDFEEYAKKHLPKTTWDYYEAGADECTTRDDNLQAYKRIRFRPRILRDVSINDTRTTLLGTEISFPVGIAPTAFHCLAWHEGEIATARATEAMNTCYIASTYSTCSVEEIAAAAPNGYRWFQLYLYQDRKLSEQIIRRVEALGYKALVFTVDVPYTGKRRNDIRNQFKLPPHLKVKNFEGLFQDPPTSQEVYGTPANTLDPSISWKDVSWLQSLTRMPIIIKGILTKEDAELAVEHGVQGIIVSNHGGRQLDGGPASIDCLPEIVDTVQGRIEVYMDGGIRTGNDVLKAIALGARCVFIGRPAIWGLAYKGDEGVKEVLQILHDEFRLSMALSDKPPTVAPPRPAETTPKPPEHAPKPVVIPPKPPVVQKPSAPPRPQIQVFNSTEHGAAILKGLDNFRGDETLCDVTLVPGDSSETFPVHRVIMASASDYFKAMFTGGMREQELKEIKLHGVSTIGLKNIIEFIYTSRLSLSLGTLQDTLEAASFLQVLPVLSFCNQLLSSEITIENCVEVERIARDLLLEDVQSHVHMFVCENFSALMQSGRLLQLSEASMTYALSSDSLRGFTEMELYRIARAWLSHKPTERRSAAYSLMRHVRFPLMTPAELLQISQEDQMEEGATSGGKGEVEPFMRSDTACVNLLLEASNYQMLPFLQPKLQTERTRIRSDCTHLVVLGGVMRQQLVVSKELKLYDEEDGGTWRALQPMEVPRYQHGVALLGGFLYIVGGQSTYDTKGKTAVDSAYRYDPRFDRWLQVASLNEKRTFFHLSALKGKLYAVGGRNATGEIGGITRDAFQKELLCYDPDRDVWSRRADMMELRGLHCMCTVGDRLYVMGGNHFRGTNDYDDVLSCEFYSPATDQWTVVAPMPRGQSDVGVAVFKERIYVVGGYSWNSRCMVDIVQCYDPEKDEWEKVFNVLEPLGGIRACTMTVHCPKGSTDEAEIQECPLSTSKG
;
A
#
# COMPACT_ATOMS: atom_id res chain seq x y z
N MET A 1 23.53 21.87 -4.58
CA MET A 1 23.01 20.76 -5.41
C MET A 1 22.56 21.38 -6.71
N THR A 2 23.02 20.85 -7.83
CA THR A 2 22.49 21.19 -9.15
C THR A 2 21.21 20.38 -9.31
N MET A 3 20.11 21.00 -9.74
CA MET A 3 18.91 20.24 -10.07
C MET A 3 19.04 19.71 -11.49
N VAL A 4 18.85 18.41 -11.68
CA VAL A 4 19.02 17.72 -12.97
C VAL A 4 17.82 16.84 -13.32
N CYS A 5 16.98 16.49 -12.34
CA CYS A 5 15.72 15.78 -12.50
C CYS A 5 14.65 16.31 -11.53
N LEU A 6 13.38 15.97 -11.76
CA LEU A 6 12.28 16.45 -10.90
C LEU A 6 12.34 15.95 -9.44
N ASN A 7 13.04 14.83 -9.19
CA ASN A 7 13.21 14.31 -7.83
C ASN A 7 14.13 15.20 -6.98
N ASP A 8 15.10 15.92 -7.58
CA ASP A 8 15.97 16.83 -6.84
C ASP A 8 15.16 18.00 -6.23
N PHE A 9 14.14 18.47 -6.95
CA PHE A 9 13.20 19.45 -6.44
C PHE A 9 12.26 18.84 -5.39
N GLU A 10 11.84 17.59 -5.54
CA GLU A 10 11.06 16.87 -4.53
C GLU A 10 11.82 16.82 -3.19
N GLU A 11 13.07 16.36 -3.21
CA GLU A 11 13.94 16.33 -2.03
C GLU A 11 14.22 17.72 -1.45
N TYR A 12 14.43 18.73 -2.32
CA TYR A 12 14.60 20.11 -1.88
C TYR A 12 13.34 20.62 -1.17
N ALA A 13 12.16 20.47 -1.76
CA ALA A 13 10.90 20.91 -1.18
C ALA A 13 10.62 20.20 0.15
N LYS A 14 10.82 18.88 0.20
CA LYS A 14 10.71 18.04 1.41
C LYS A 14 11.64 18.46 2.55
N LYS A 15 12.79 19.06 2.21
CA LYS A 15 13.81 19.52 3.17
C LYS A 15 13.60 20.95 3.67
N HIS A 16 13.00 21.83 2.84
CA HIS A 16 12.91 23.27 3.13
C HIS A 16 11.48 23.77 3.43
N LEU A 17 10.44 23.06 3.01
CA LEU A 17 9.06 23.40 3.39
C LEU A 17 8.76 22.97 4.84
N PRO A 18 7.91 23.72 5.58
CA PRO A 18 7.40 23.27 6.87
C PRO A 18 6.71 21.90 6.76
N LYS A 19 6.89 21.00 7.73
CA LYS A 19 6.32 19.64 7.66
C LYS A 19 4.83 19.61 7.32
N THR A 20 4.02 20.48 7.92
CA THR A 20 2.57 20.55 7.66
C THR A 20 2.24 20.98 6.23
N THR A 21 3.11 21.78 5.59
CA THR A 21 3.00 22.20 4.19
C THR A 21 3.47 21.11 3.24
N TRP A 22 4.61 20.48 3.52
CA TRP A 22 5.10 19.33 2.76
C TRP A 22 4.07 18.19 2.76
N ASP A 23 3.61 17.78 3.95
CA ASP A 23 2.64 16.71 4.12
C ASP A 23 1.33 17.02 3.38
N TYR A 24 0.86 18.28 3.37
CA TYR A 24 -0.34 18.70 2.64
C TYR A 24 -0.21 18.52 1.13
N TYR A 25 0.92 18.93 0.54
CA TYR A 25 1.16 18.77 -0.89
C TYR A 25 1.37 17.30 -1.27
N GLU A 26 2.12 16.55 -0.46
CA GLU A 26 2.49 15.17 -0.78
C GLU A 26 1.40 14.14 -0.42
N ALA A 27 0.46 14.45 0.48
CA ALA A 27 -0.61 13.53 0.87
C ALA A 27 -1.36 12.92 -0.34
N GLY A 28 -1.66 11.62 -0.24
CA GLY A 28 -2.76 10.97 -0.94
C GLY A 28 -3.96 10.75 -0.02
N ALA A 29 -5.04 10.17 -0.56
CA ALA A 29 -6.13 9.64 0.24
C ALA A 29 -5.71 8.35 0.95
N ASP A 30 -6.25 8.12 2.15
CA ASP A 30 -6.10 6.91 2.96
C ASP A 30 -4.71 6.25 3.02
N GLU A 31 -4.48 5.12 2.32
CA GLU A 31 -3.19 4.41 2.33
C GLU A 31 -2.21 4.92 1.25
N CYS A 32 -2.66 5.89 0.44
CA CYS A 32 -1.95 6.48 -0.69
C CYS A 32 -1.65 5.50 -1.84
N THR A 33 -2.37 4.38 -1.93
CA THR A 33 -2.23 3.33 -2.94
C THR A 33 -2.24 3.88 -4.36
N THR A 34 -3.27 4.67 -4.71
CA THR A 34 -3.45 5.29 -6.02
C THR A 34 -2.42 6.40 -6.28
N ARG A 35 -1.94 7.09 -5.24
CA ARG A 35 -0.84 8.06 -5.37
C ARG A 35 0.46 7.37 -5.77
N ASP A 36 0.79 6.26 -5.11
CA ASP A 36 2.03 5.52 -5.32
C ASP A 36 2.01 4.74 -6.64
N ASP A 37 0.86 4.18 -7.02
CA ASP A 37 0.71 3.45 -8.29
C ASP A 37 0.71 4.38 -9.52
N ASN A 38 0.18 5.61 -9.41
CA ASN A 38 0.40 6.64 -10.42
C ASN A 38 1.91 6.81 -10.77
N LEU A 39 2.84 6.58 -9.83
CA LEU A 39 4.29 6.63 -10.07
C LEU A 39 4.87 5.30 -10.59
N GLN A 40 4.24 4.16 -10.30
CA GLN A 40 4.71 2.85 -10.80
C GLN A 40 4.17 2.51 -12.20
N ALA A 41 2.99 3.00 -12.56
CA ALA A 41 2.31 2.66 -13.80
C ALA A 41 3.13 3.03 -15.05
N TYR A 42 3.75 4.20 -15.07
CA TYR A 42 4.69 4.60 -16.14
C TYR A 42 5.93 3.69 -16.26
N LYS A 43 6.24 2.86 -15.25
CA LYS A 43 7.31 1.85 -15.32
C LYS A 43 6.83 0.53 -15.95
N ARG A 44 5.52 0.28 -16.01
CA ARG A 44 4.92 -0.86 -16.73
C ARG A 44 5.06 -0.70 -18.25
N ILE A 45 4.86 0.53 -18.74
CA ILE A 45 4.92 0.88 -20.17
C ILE A 45 6.37 0.93 -20.68
N ARG A 46 6.62 0.34 -21.85
CA ARG A 46 7.96 0.25 -22.50
C ARG A 46 7.94 0.80 -23.92
N PHE A 47 8.97 1.55 -24.30
CA PHE A 47 9.14 2.05 -25.67
C PHE A 47 9.60 0.96 -26.65
N ARG A 48 9.25 1.17 -27.93
CA ARG A 48 9.74 0.37 -29.07
C ARG A 48 10.35 1.32 -30.12
N PRO A 49 11.55 1.88 -29.86
CA PRO A 49 12.12 2.96 -30.66
C PRO A 49 12.38 2.55 -32.11
N ARG A 50 12.20 3.49 -33.04
CA ARG A 50 12.47 3.29 -34.47
C ARG A 50 13.82 3.92 -34.82
N ILE A 51 14.85 3.07 -34.94
CA ILE A 51 16.21 3.49 -35.27
C ILE A 51 16.35 4.01 -36.72
N LEU A 52 17.44 4.73 -36.99
CA LEU A 52 17.83 5.26 -38.32
C LEU A 52 16.75 6.17 -38.93
N ARG A 53 16.33 7.17 -38.16
CA ARG A 53 15.37 8.20 -38.54
C ARG A 53 16.02 9.57 -38.45
N ASP A 54 15.62 10.48 -39.34
CA ASP A 54 16.11 11.86 -39.29
C ASP A 54 15.39 12.62 -38.17
N VAL A 55 16.14 12.79 -37.07
CA VAL A 55 15.74 13.52 -35.86
C VAL A 55 16.58 14.80 -35.70
N SER A 56 17.07 15.37 -36.80
CA SER A 56 17.73 16.67 -36.81
C SER A 56 16.76 17.82 -36.48
N ILE A 57 15.47 17.67 -36.83
CA ILE A 57 14.40 18.63 -36.56
C ILE A 57 13.34 17.99 -35.65
N ASN A 58 13.60 18.03 -34.34
CA ASN A 58 12.64 17.66 -33.31
C ASN A 58 11.83 18.90 -32.91
N ASP A 59 10.66 19.04 -33.51
CA ASP A 59 9.64 20.02 -33.09
C ASP A 59 8.78 19.39 -31.99
N THR A 60 8.71 20.05 -30.83
CA THR A 60 7.96 19.59 -29.66
C THR A 60 6.56 20.20 -29.58
N ARG A 61 6.26 21.20 -30.42
CA ARG A 61 5.07 22.05 -30.29
C ARG A 61 3.78 21.27 -30.55
N THR A 62 2.73 21.67 -29.84
CA THR A 62 1.37 21.14 -29.99
C THR A 62 0.36 22.27 -29.89
N THR A 63 -0.94 21.97 -30.02
CA THR A 63 -2.00 22.93 -29.68
C THR A 63 -2.90 22.40 -28.57
N LEU A 64 -3.39 23.33 -27.75
CA LEU A 64 -4.50 23.14 -26.82
C LEU A 64 -5.68 24.01 -27.28
N LEU A 65 -6.81 23.40 -27.61
CA LEU A 65 -8.01 24.10 -28.09
C LEU A 65 -7.69 25.12 -29.21
N GLY A 66 -6.85 24.68 -30.17
CA GLY A 66 -6.37 25.50 -31.28
C GLY A 66 -5.26 26.54 -30.97
N THR A 67 -4.85 26.72 -29.71
CA THR A 67 -3.74 27.63 -29.34
C THR A 67 -2.41 26.88 -29.28
N GLU A 68 -1.36 27.36 -29.95
CA GLU A 68 -0.03 26.73 -29.96
C GLU A 68 0.71 26.90 -28.62
N ILE A 69 1.28 25.80 -28.11
CA ILE A 69 2.18 25.77 -26.94
C ILE A 69 3.51 25.10 -27.30
N SER A 70 4.57 25.45 -26.58
CA SER A 70 5.96 25.06 -26.86
C SER A 70 6.22 23.55 -26.79
N PHE A 71 5.56 22.84 -25.86
CA PHE A 71 5.60 21.39 -25.70
C PHE A 71 4.38 20.89 -24.89
N PRO A 72 4.02 19.59 -24.91
CA PRO A 72 2.74 19.10 -24.41
C PRO A 72 2.72 18.87 -22.89
N VAL A 73 3.21 19.84 -22.11
CA VAL A 73 3.19 19.84 -20.64
C VAL A 73 2.73 21.20 -20.11
N GLY A 74 1.57 21.24 -19.46
CA GLY A 74 1.08 22.38 -18.68
C GLY A 74 1.17 22.18 -17.17
N ILE A 75 0.77 23.18 -16.40
CA ILE A 75 0.68 23.10 -14.93
C ILE A 75 -0.77 22.86 -14.50
N ALA A 76 -0.96 21.83 -13.68
CA ALA A 76 -2.24 21.40 -13.13
C ALA A 76 -2.74 22.36 -12.03
N PRO A 77 -4.05 22.36 -11.70
CA PRO A 77 -4.57 23.19 -10.62
C PRO A 77 -4.17 22.63 -9.26
N THR A 78 -3.17 23.25 -8.65
CA THR A 78 -2.82 23.08 -7.23
C THR A 78 -3.27 24.30 -6.42
N ALA A 79 -3.59 24.07 -5.14
CA ALA A 79 -4.08 25.09 -4.22
C ALA A 79 -2.96 25.69 -3.37
N PHE A 80 -3.18 26.91 -2.88
CA PHE A 80 -2.36 27.57 -1.85
C PHE A 80 -0.87 27.72 -2.16
N HIS A 81 -0.48 28.08 -3.38
CA HIS A 81 0.93 28.16 -3.78
C HIS A 81 1.78 29.06 -2.85
N CYS A 82 1.19 30.07 -2.19
CA CYS A 82 1.86 30.92 -1.21
C CYS A 82 2.41 30.17 0.02
N LEU A 83 2.00 28.92 0.27
CA LEU A 83 2.63 28.05 1.27
C LEU A 83 4.05 27.60 0.86
N ALA A 84 4.33 27.52 -0.45
CA ALA A 84 5.60 27.06 -0.99
C ALA A 84 6.56 28.22 -1.31
N TRP A 85 6.03 29.35 -1.79
CA TRP A 85 6.80 30.56 -2.10
C TRP A 85 5.93 31.79 -1.94
N HIS A 86 6.45 32.88 -1.37
CA HIS A 86 5.65 34.06 -1.01
C HIS A 86 4.78 34.65 -2.15
N GLU A 87 5.26 34.61 -3.41
CA GLU A 87 4.49 35.08 -4.58
C GLU A 87 3.52 34.04 -5.15
N GLY A 88 3.55 32.80 -4.68
CA GLY A 88 2.57 31.76 -5.02
C GLY A 88 2.24 31.62 -6.51
N GLU A 89 0.96 31.76 -6.84
CA GLU A 89 0.43 31.58 -8.18
C GLU A 89 0.87 32.66 -9.18
N ILE A 90 1.26 33.87 -8.73
CA ILE A 90 1.84 34.94 -9.56
C ILE A 90 3.15 34.49 -10.20
N ALA A 91 4.01 33.81 -9.42
CA ALA A 91 5.26 33.26 -9.90
C ALA A 91 5.01 32.07 -10.86
N THR A 92 4.06 31.19 -10.55
CA THR A 92 3.66 30.12 -11.47
C THR A 92 3.17 30.66 -12.82
N ALA A 93 2.35 31.71 -12.83
CA ALA A 93 1.85 32.33 -14.05
C ALA A 93 2.98 32.93 -14.92
N ARG A 94 3.91 33.68 -14.31
CA ARG A 94 5.12 34.21 -14.99
C ARG A 94 5.96 33.10 -15.63
N ALA A 95 6.18 32.01 -14.90
CA ALA A 95 6.94 30.86 -15.43
C ALA A 95 6.27 30.22 -16.65
N THR A 96 4.94 30.03 -16.64
CA THR A 96 4.22 29.44 -17.78
C THR A 96 4.09 30.36 -18.99
N GLU A 97 4.00 31.69 -18.79
CA GLU A 97 4.06 32.65 -19.89
C GLU A 97 5.45 32.64 -20.55
N ALA A 98 6.52 32.69 -19.74
CA ALA A 98 7.90 32.64 -20.24
C ALA A 98 8.23 31.34 -21.00
N MET A 99 7.63 30.21 -20.60
CA MET A 99 7.78 28.91 -21.28
C MET A 99 6.78 28.68 -22.43
N ASN A 100 5.86 29.62 -22.69
CA ASN A 100 4.72 29.48 -23.60
C ASN A 100 3.96 28.14 -23.43
N THR A 101 3.44 27.90 -22.23
CA THR A 101 2.57 26.73 -21.93
C THR A 101 1.36 27.11 -21.07
N CYS A 102 0.44 26.16 -20.88
CA CYS A 102 -0.80 26.36 -20.15
C CYS A 102 -0.63 26.30 -18.63
N TYR A 103 -1.19 27.27 -17.91
CA TYR A 103 -1.42 27.20 -16.46
C TYR A 103 -2.91 27.07 -16.15
N ILE A 104 -3.29 26.01 -15.43
CA ILE A 104 -4.64 25.90 -14.84
C ILE A 104 -4.59 26.50 -13.43
N ALA A 105 -5.10 27.72 -13.24
CA ALA A 105 -5.22 28.33 -11.92
C ALA A 105 -6.32 27.62 -11.10
N SER A 106 -6.17 27.53 -9.78
CA SER A 106 -7.16 26.85 -8.92
C SER A 106 -8.25 27.79 -8.42
N THR A 107 -9.44 27.25 -8.15
CA THR A 107 -10.42 27.92 -7.29
C THR A 107 -9.81 28.24 -5.91
N TYR A 108 -8.98 27.35 -5.36
CA TYR A 108 -8.35 27.49 -4.05
C TYR A 108 -6.96 28.18 -4.10
N SER A 109 -6.80 29.19 -4.96
CA SER A 109 -5.56 29.95 -5.06
C SER A 109 -5.37 31.01 -3.97
N THR A 110 -4.11 31.24 -3.59
CA THR A 110 -3.67 32.25 -2.61
C THR A 110 -3.39 33.62 -3.22
N CYS A 111 -3.10 33.70 -4.51
CA CYS A 111 -3.29 34.91 -5.32
C CYS A 111 -4.71 34.93 -5.91
N SER A 112 -5.26 36.11 -6.18
CA SER A 112 -6.55 36.23 -6.87
C SER A 112 -6.39 36.04 -8.38
N VAL A 113 -7.47 35.68 -9.07
CA VAL A 113 -7.47 35.58 -10.55
C VAL A 113 -7.10 36.90 -11.24
N GLU A 114 -7.40 38.05 -10.65
CA GLU A 114 -6.97 39.38 -11.14
C GLU A 114 -5.44 39.55 -11.02
N GLU A 115 -4.85 39.15 -9.90
CA GLU A 115 -3.39 39.19 -9.68
C GLU A 115 -2.66 38.24 -10.63
N ILE A 116 -3.19 37.02 -10.79
CA ILE A 116 -2.68 35.98 -11.71
C ILE A 116 -2.82 36.42 -13.17
N ALA A 117 -3.88 37.17 -13.52
CA ALA A 117 -4.05 37.76 -14.85
C ALA A 117 -3.00 38.85 -15.11
N ALA A 118 -2.89 39.82 -14.20
CA ALA A 118 -2.00 40.98 -14.33
C ALA A 118 -0.51 40.62 -14.33
N ALA A 119 -0.11 39.57 -13.62
CA ALA A 119 1.28 39.11 -13.52
C ALA A 119 1.88 38.57 -14.82
N ALA A 120 1.04 38.15 -15.77
CA ALA A 120 1.46 37.47 -16.99
C ALA A 120 0.45 37.75 -18.12
N PRO A 121 0.31 38.99 -18.61
CA PRO A 121 -0.86 39.42 -19.39
C PRO A 121 -1.13 38.64 -20.69
N ASN A 122 -0.14 37.97 -21.26
CA ASN A 122 -0.24 37.14 -22.47
C ASN A 122 -0.32 35.63 -22.15
N GLY A 123 -0.01 35.23 -20.92
CA GLY A 123 0.04 33.84 -20.47
C GLY A 123 -1.25 33.06 -20.75
N TYR A 124 -1.10 31.87 -21.36
CA TYR A 124 -2.21 30.98 -21.69
C TYR A 124 -2.73 30.31 -20.40
N ARG A 125 -3.90 30.73 -19.92
CA ARG A 125 -4.48 30.27 -18.66
C ARG A 125 -5.86 29.66 -18.84
N TRP A 126 -6.09 28.57 -18.10
CA TRP A 126 -7.41 28.01 -17.82
C TRP A 126 -7.70 28.18 -16.32
N PHE A 127 -8.97 28.05 -15.94
CA PHE A 127 -9.38 28.16 -14.53
C PHE A 127 -10.10 26.89 -14.07
N GLN A 128 -9.61 26.28 -13.00
CA GLN A 128 -10.25 25.14 -12.37
C GLN A 128 -11.39 25.59 -11.47
N LEU A 129 -12.56 24.99 -11.68
CA LEU A 129 -13.81 25.31 -11.00
C LEU A 129 -14.29 24.12 -10.17
N TYR A 130 -14.76 24.40 -8.96
CA TYR A 130 -15.72 23.57 -8.22
C TYR A 130 -17.10 24.24 -8.24
N LEU A 131 -18.17 23.45 -8.16
CA LEU A 131 -19.51 23.99 -7.94
C LEU A 131 -19.85 24.02 -6.45
N TYR A 132 -20.33 25.18 -6.02
CA TYR A 132 -20.76 25.46 -4.66
C TYR A 132 -22.28 25.40 -4.57
N GLN A 133 -22.79 25.10 -3.38
CA GLN A 133 -24.24 25.01 -3.14
C GLN A 133 -24.94 26.33 -3.47
N ASP A 134 -24.30 27.46 -3.15
CA ASP A 134 -24.64 28.73 -3.81
C ASP A 134 -24.06 28.77 -5.23
N ARG A 135 -24.93 28.51 -6.21
CA ARG A 135 -24.59 28.66 -7.64
C ARG A 135 -24.25 30.11 -8.02
N LYS A 136 -24.67 31.14 -7.26
CA LYS A 136 -24.28 32.54 -7.52
C LYS A 136 -22.79 32.77 -7.24
N LEU A 137 -22.25 32.15 -6.19
CA LEU A 137 -20.82 32.19 -5.90
C LEU A 137 -20.01 31.59 -7.07
N SER A 138 -20.50 30.46 -7.60
CA SER A 138 -19.92 29.80 -8.77
C SER A 138 -20.01 30.71 -10.02
N GLU A 139 -21.17 31.33 -10.28
CA GLU A 139 -21.37 32.27 -11.38
C GLU A 139 -20.44 33.50 -11.29
N GLN A 140 -20.32 34.13 -10.12
CA GLN A 140 -19.49 35.32 -9.93
C GLN A 140 -18.02 35.05 -10.27
N ILE A 141 -17.50 33.87 -9.88
CA ILE A 141 -16.13 33.46 -10.18
C ILE A 141 -15.97 33.21 -11.69
N ILE A 142 -16.92 32.51 -12.33
CA ILE A 142 -16.93 32.27 -13.78
C ILE A 142 -16.90 33.59 -14.56
N ARG A 143 -17.74 34.57 -14.18
CA ARG A 143 -17.80 35.89 -14.82
C ARG A 143 -16.50 36.68 -14.65
N ARG A 144 -15.83 36.59 -13.49
CA ARG A 144 -14.53 37.22 -13.27
C ARG A 144 -13.46 36.65 -14.20
N VAL A 145 -13.32 35.33 -14.29
CA VAL A 145 -12.28 34.72 -15.14
C VAL A 145 -12.57 34.87 -16.64
N GLU A 146 -13.85 34.86 -17.04
CA GLU A 146 -14.28 35.18 -18.41
C GLU A 146 -13.86 36.61 -18.80
N ALA A 147 -14.13 37.60 -17.94
CA ALA A 147 -13.74 39.00 -18.15
C ALA A 147 -12.23 39.25 -18.12
N LEU A 148 -11.47 38.44 -17.36
CA LEU A 148 -10.01 38.46 -17.32
C LEU A 148 -9.35 37.70 -18.49
N GLY A 149 -10.14 37.14 -19.40
CA GLY A 149 -9.65 36.54 -20.65
C GLY A 149 -9.01 35.15 -20.48
N TYR A 150 -9.33 34.42 -19.41
CA TYR A 150 -9.03 32.99 -19.30
C TYR A 150 -9.66 32.21 -20.47
N LYS A 151 -9.02 31.09 -20.88
CA LYS A 151 -9.29 30.44 -22.16
C LYS A 151 -10.12 29.16 -22.10
N ALA A 152 -10.33 28.59 -20.90
CA ALA A 152 -11.23 27.46 -20.65
C ALA A 152 -11.58 27.36 -19.16
N LEU A 153 -12.71 26.72 -18.85
CA LEU A 153 -13.06 26.24 -17.52
C LEU A 153 -12.71 24.76 -17.40
N VAL A 154 -11.96 24.40 -16.36
CA VAL A 154 -11.65 23.02 -15.99
C VAL A 154 -12.58 22.65 -14.82
N PHE A 155 -13.74 22.09 -15.12
CA PHE A 155 -14.73 21.69 -14.11
C PHE A 155 -14.29 20.37 -13.47
N THR A 156 -14.01 20.41 -12.17
CA THR A 156 -13.61 19.22 -11.41
C THR A 156 -14.85 18.48 -10.89
N VAL A 157 -14.99 17.21 -11.27
CA VAL A 157 -16.12 16.34 -10.89
C VAL A 157 -15.75 15.26 -9.86
N ASP A 158 -14.47 15.00 -9.62
CA ASP A 158 -13.99 13.97 -8.67
C ASP A 158 -14.02 14.40 -7.18
N VAL A 159 -14.64 15.54 -6.84
CA VAL A 159 -14.73 16.09 -5.47
C VAL A 159 -16.17 16.50 -5.05
N PRO A 160 -17.15 15.56 -5.00
CA PRO A 160 -18.41 15.81 -4.30
C PRO A 160 -18.18 15.92 -2.78
N TYR A 161 -17.19 15.19 -2.26
CA TYR A 161 -16.64 15.29 -0.92
C TYR A 161 -15.11 15.30 -0.99
N THR A 162 -14.44 15.80 0.05
CA THR A 162 -12.97 15.85 0.11
C THR A 162 -12.38 14.51 0.58
N GLY A 163 -11.43 13.96 -0.17
CA GLY A 163 -10.74 12.71 0.15
C GLY A 163 -9.95 12.75 1.47
N LYS A 164 -9.93 11.61 2.17
CA LYS A 164 -9.47 11.46 3.56
C LYS A 164 -7.93 11.42 3.66
N ARG A 165 -7.32 12.59 3.47
CA ARG A 165 -5.87 12.81 3.56
C ARG A 165 -5.40 12.72 5.02
N ARG A 166 -4.98 11.52 5.45
CA ARG A 166 -4.69 11.19 6.86
C ARG A 166 -3.60 12.07 7.50
N ASN A 167 -2.63 12.55 6.72
CA ASN A 167 -1.60 13.45 7.25
C ASN A 167 -2.13 14.87 7.50
N ASP A 168 -3.08 15.36 6.69
CA ASP A 168 -3.76 16.64 6.96
C ASP A 168 -4.57 16.58 8.26
N ILE A 169 -5.21 15.43 8.51
CA ILE A 169 -5.95 15.17 9.76
C ILE A 169 -4.99 15.12 10.96
N ARG A 170 -3.90 14.33 10.88
CA ARG A 170 -2.88 14.22 11.94
C ARG A 170 -2.21 15.56 12.28
N ASN A 171 -1.95 16.38 11.26
CA ASN A 171 -1.36 17.71 11.41
C ASN A 171 -2.38 18.80 11.79
N GLN A 172 -3.68 18.48 11.83
CA GLN A 172 -4.78 19.43 11.96
C GLN A 172 -4.64 20.61 10.98
N PHE A 173 -4.39 20.29 9.70
CA PHE A 173 -3.99 21.27 8.68
C PHE A 173 -4.99 22.42 8.57
N LYS A 174 -4.47 23.64 8.69
CA LYS A 174 -5.18 24.91 8.45
C LYS A 174 -4.30 25.84 7.64
N LEU A 175 -4.92 26.68 6.82
CA LEU A 175 -4.20 27.74 6.11
C LEU A 175 -3.64 28.74 7.16
N PRO A 176 -2.36 29.15 7.08
CA PRO A 176 -1.78 30.10 8.03
C PRO A 176 -2.56 31.44 8.04
N PRO A 177 -2.79 32.09 9.19
CA PRO A 177 -3.69 33.26 9.29
C PRO A 177 -3.31 34.51 8.46
N HIS A 178 -2.13 34.53 7.85
CA HIS A 178 -1.69 35.59 6.93
C HIS A 178 -1.94 35.27 5.45
N LEU A 179 -2.42 34.06 5.14
CA LEU A 179 -2.84 33.61 3.82
C LEU A 179 -4.36 33.43 3.80
N LYS A 180 -4.98 33.65 2.64
CA LYS A 180 -6.41 33.46 2.40
C LYS A 180 -6.63 32.83 1.03
N VAL A 181 -7.81 32.28 0.82
CA VAL A 181 -8.28 31.87 -0.51
C VAL A 181 -8.83 33.11 -1.23
N LYS A 182 -7.95 33.90 -1.86
CA LYS A 182 -8.28 35.26 -2.34
C LYS A 182 -9.44 35.32 -3.34
N ASN A 183 -9.70 34.24 -4.07
CA ASN A 183 -10.86 34.17 -4.97
C ASN A 183 -12.21 34.36 -4.24
N PHE A 184 -12.28 34.04 -2.94
CA PHE A 184 -13.45 34.20 -2.08
C PHE A 184 -13.40 35.43 -1.16
N GLU A 185 -12.38 36.28 -1.24
CA GLU A 185 -12.23 37.42 -0.33
C GLU A 185 -13.39 38.43 -0.53
N GLY A 186 -14.20 38.59 0.53
CA GLY A 186 -15.42 39.42 0.51
C GLY A 186 -16.68 38.73 -0.04
N LEU A 187 -16.63 37.44 -0.42
CA LEU A 187 -17.79 36.74 -0.99
C LEU A 187 -18.62 35.93 0.04
N PHE A 188 -18.02 35.48 1.14
CA PHE A 188 -18.77 34.90 2.26
C PHE A 188 -19.27 36.02 3.20
N GLN A 189 -20.55 35.98 3.57
CA GLN A 189 -21.22 37.11 4.25
C GLN A 189 -21.12 37.08 5.78
N ASP A 190 -20.89 35.91 6.38
CA ASP A 190 -20.78 35.72 7.83
C ASP A 190 -19.35 35.41 8.30
N PRO A 191 -18.92 35.90 9.49
CA PRO A 191 -17.68 35.45 10.11
C PRO A 191 -17.82 33.99 10.59
N PRO A 192 -16.85 33.10 10.31
CA PRO A 192 -16.99 31.67 10.60
C PRO A 192 -17.00 31.38 12.10
N THR A 193 -18.20 31.11 12.63
CA THR A 193 -18.43 30.45 13.92
C THR A 193 -18.40 28.92 13.80
N SER A 194 -18.27 28.40 12.58
CA SER A 194 -18.24 26.99 12.21
C SER A 194 -16.82 26.48 11.95
N GLN A 195 -16.66 25.17 11.76
CA GLN A 195 -15.38 24.59 11.36
C GLN A 195 -15.00 25.05 9.95
N GLU A 196 -13.81 25.66 9.82
CA GLU A 196 -13.21 25.95 8.51
C GLU A 196 -12.60 24.67 7.91
N VAL A 197 -12.82 24.48 6.61
CA VAL A 197 -12.25 23.40 5.80
C VAL A 197 -11.45 24.04 4.65
N TYR A 198 -10.12 23.91 4.70
CA TYR A 198 -9.17 24.46 3.71
C TYR A 198 -9.39 25.95 3.37
N GLY A 199 -9.68 26.78 4.37
CA GLY A 199 -9.86 28.24 4.19
C GLY A 199 -11.21 28.65 3.59
N THR A 200 -12.16 27.73 3.53
CA THR A 200 -13.58 27.98 3.23
C THR A 200 -14.46 27.44 4.37
N PRO A 201 -15.71 27.93 4.57
CA PRO A 201 -16.64 27.30 5.50
C PRO A 201 -16.89 25.83 5.12
N ALA A 202 -17.09 24.96 6.12
CA ALA A 202 -17.44 23.55 5.89
C ALA A 202 -18.71 23.41 5.03
N ASN A 203 -18.79 22.28 4.32
CA ASN A 203 -19.96 21.86 3.53
C ASN A 203 -20.43 22.88 2.46
N THR A 204 -19.52 23.70 1.91
CA THR A 204 -19.83 24.70 0.87
C THR A 204 -19.85 24.13 -0.55
N LEU A 205 -19.09 23.06 -0.80
CA LEU A 205 -19.15 22.27 -2.04
C LEU A 205 -20.52 21.59 -2.18
N ASP A 206 -20.98 21.40 -3.42
CA ASP A 206 -22.24 20.72 -3.71
C ASP A 206 -22.02 19.25 -4.10
N PRO A 207 -22.41 18.27 -3.25
CA PRO A 207 -22.34 16.85 -3.60
C PRO A 207 -23.47 16.40 -4.54
N SER A 208 -24.46 17.25 -4.83
CA SER A 208 -25.62 16.94 -5.69
C SER A 208 -25.42 17.30 -7.17
N ILE A 209 -24.18 17.66 -7.56
CA ILE A 209 -23.80 17.89 -8.95
C ILE A 209 -24.07 16.65 -9.82
N SER A 210 -24.50 16.87 -11.06
CA SER A 210 -24.54 15.82 -12.07
C SER A 210 -24.38 16.41 -13.48
N TRP A 211 -24.48 15.58 -14.51
CA TRP A 211 -24.36 16.01 -15.91
C TRP A 211 -25.31 17.17 -16.31
N LYS A 212 -26.44 17.35 -15.60
CA LYS A 212 -27.31 18.54 -15.70
C LYS A 212 -26.55 19.88 -15.52
N ASP A 213 -25.52 19.89 -14.67
CA ASP A 213 -24.75 21.09 -14.31
C ASP A 213 -23.73 21.46 -15.39
N VAL A 214 -23.34 20.52 -16.26
CA VAL A 214 -22.57 20.82 -17.48
C VAL A 214 -23.42 21.68 -18.41
N SER A 215 -24.69 21.32 -18.62
CA SER A 215 -25.65 22.12 -19.39
C SER A 215 -25.93 23.49 -18.75
N TRP A 216 -25.93 23.58 -17.41
CA TRP A 216 -25.99 24.88 -16.71
C TRP A 216 -24.75 25.74 -16.98
N LEU A 217 -23.54 25.19 -16.88
CA LEU A 217 -22.29 25.89 -17.21
C LEU A 217 -22.29 26.40 -18.67
N GLN A 218 -22.75 25.56 -19.61
CA GLN A 218 -22.89 25.93 -21.04
C GLN A 218 -23.92 27.03 -21.30
N SER A 219 -24.98 27.10 -20.49
CA SER A 219 -25.94 28.22 -20.56
C SER A 219 -25.35 29.52 -20.04
N LEU A 220 -24.31 29.43 -19.19
CA LEU A 220 -23.73 30.55 -18.47
C LEU A 220 -22.56 31.19 -19.23
N THR A 221 -21.56 30.42 -19.64
CA THR A 221 -20.29 30.91 -20.23
C THR A 221 -20.15 30.58 -21.73
N ARG A 222 -19.25 31.29 -22.41
CA ARG A 222 -18.76 30.93 -23.77
C ARG A 222 -17.34 30.34 -23.77
N MET A 223 -16.70 30.20 -22.62
CA MET A 223 -15.43 29.49 -22.53
C MET A 223 -15.62 27.99 -22.80
N PRO A 224 -14.67 27.33 -23.51
CA PRO A 224 -14.55 25.89 -23.55
C PRO A 224 -14.63 25.26 -22.16
N ILE A 225 -15.40 24.17 -22.02
CA ILE A 225 -15.51 23.38 -20.80
C ILE A 225 -14.68 22.11 -20.94
N ILE A 226 -13.89 21.80 -19.92
CA ILE A 226 -13.04 20.63 -19.82
C ILE A 226 -13.40 19.91 -18.53
N ILE A 227 -13.74 18.62 -18.59
CA ILE A 227 -14.12 17.85 -17.40
C ILE A 227 -12.89 17.17 -16.79
N LYS A 228 -12.60 17.42 -15.52
CA LYS A 228 -11.46 16.85 -14.77
C LYS A 228 -11.95 15.85 -13.73
N GLY A 229 -11.40 14.64 -13.77
CA GLY A 229 -11.75 13.56 -12.83
C GLY A 229 -12.34 12.31 -13.48
N ILE A 230 -12.30 12.21 -14.82
CA ILE A 230 -12.79 11.05 -15.58
C ILE A 230 -11.75 9.92 -15.49
N LEU A 231 -12.22 8.70 -15.21
CA LEU A 231 -11.41 7.47 -15.10
C LEU A 231 -12.04 6.25 -15.81
N THR A 232 -13.20 6.44 -16.44
CA THR A 232 -14.08 5.41 -17.02
C THR A 232 -14.42 5.78 -18.47
N LYS A 233 -14.71 4.80 -19.32
CA LYS A 233 -15.37 5.06 -20.61
C LYS A 233 -16.76 5.66 -20.44
N GLU A 234 -17.57 5.23 -19.47
CA GLU A 234 -18.98 5.64 -19.34
C GLU A 234 -19.11 7.16 -19.14
N ASP A 235 -18.29 7.73 -18.26
CA ASP A 235 -18.27 9.18 -18.03
C ASP A 235 -17.57 9.95 -19.18
N ALA A 236 -16.71 9.28 -19.96
CA ALA A 236 -16.14 9.83 -21.19
C ALA A 236 -17.14 9.87 -22.36
N GLU A 237 -18.03 8.87 -22.48
CA GLU A 237 -19.16 8.90 -23.42
C GLU A 237 -20.10 10.05 -23.08
N LEU A 238 -20.51 10.16 -21.80
CA LEU A 238 -21.38 11.23 -21.32
C LEU A 238 -20.76 12.62 -21.51
N ALA A 239 -19.45 12.79 -21.30
CA ALA A 239 -18.75 14.04 -21.59
C ALA A 239 -18.86 14.45 -23.08
N VAL A 240 -18.71 13.50 -24.01
CA VAL A 240 -18.86 13.78 -25.45
C VAL A 240 -20.32 14.05 -25.82
N GLU A 241 -21.29 13.32 -25.25
CA GLU A 241 -22.72 13.56 -25.47
C GLU A 241 -23.16 14.95 -25.00
N HIS A 242 -22.61 15.44 -23.89
CA HIS A 242 -22.84 16.80 -23.41
C HIS A 242 -22.06 17.86 -24.19
N GLY A 243 -21.25 17.51 -25.19
CA GLY A 243 -20.60 18.48 -26.08
C GLY A 243 -19.58 19.38 -25.39
N VAL A 244 -18.84 18.85 -24.41
CA VAL A 244 -17.69 19.55 -23.81
C VAL A 244 -16.52 19.63 -24.82
N GLN A 245 -15.45 20.35 -24.49
CA GLN A 245 -14.32 20.57 -25.41
C GLN A 245 -13.12 19.67 -25.09
N GLY A 246 -13.06 19.11 -23.87
CA GLY A 246 -12.09 18.07 -23.55
C GLY A 246 -12.30 17.39 -22.19
N ILE A 247 -11.43 16.42 -21.91
CA ILE A 247 -11.36 15.66 -20.65
C ILE A 247 -9.93 15.75 -20.10
N ILE A 248 -9.77 15.88 -18.77
CA ILE A 248 -8.52 15.54 -18.08
C ILE A 248 -8.72 14.21 -17.35
N VAL A 249 -8.09 13.15 -17.86
CA VAL A 249 -7.98 11.85 -17.19
C VAL A 249 -7.20 12.06 -15.90
N SER A 250 -7.83 11.83 -14.75
CA SER A 250 -7.30 12.26 -13.45
C SER A 250 -7.96 11.53 -12.30
N ASN A 251 -7.16 11.11 -11.32
CA ASN A 251 -7.59 10.59 -10.01
C ASN A 251 -7.25 11.59 -8.89
N HIS A 252 -7.33 12.89 -9.21
CA HIS A 252 -6.89 14.01 -8.37
C HIS A 252 -5.43 13.91 -7.88
N GLY A 253 -4.56 13.21 -8.61
CA GLY A 253 -3.19 12.89 -8.18
C GLY A 253 -3.11 11.94 -6.98
N GLY A 254 -4.11 11.06 -6.84
CA GLY A 254 -4.27 10.08 -5.75
C GLY A 254 -4.78 10.69 -4.44
N ARG A 255 -5.60 11.75 -4.49
CA ARG A 255 -6.02 12.55 -3.30
C ARG A 255 -7.50 12.41 -2.91
N GLN A 256 -8.30 11.69 -3.69
CA GLN A 256 -9.75 11.60 -3.54
C GLN A 256 -10.21 10.22 -3.08
N LEU A 257 -10.48 9.30 -3.99
CA LEU A 257 -10.72 7.88 -3.71
C LEU A 257 -9.37 7.14 -3.79
N ASP A 258 -9.01 6.38 -2.76
CA ASP A 258 -7.86 5.47 -2.79
C ASP A 258 -8.27 4.05 -3.22
N GLY A 259 -7.33 3.27 -3.73
CA GLY A 259 -7.61 1.96 -4.36
C GLY A 259 -8.15 2.05 -5.80
N GLY A 260 -8.37 3.27 -6.31
CA GLY A 260 -8.66 3.53 -7.72
C GLY A 260 -7.42 3.35 -8.62
N PRO A 261 -7.61 3.18 -9.94
CA PRO A 261 -6.54 2.93 -10.90
C PRO A 261 -5.58 4.13 -11.08
N ALA A 262 -4.37 3.83 -11.55
CA ALA A 262 -3.46 4.85 -12.06
C ALA A 262 -4.04 5.50 -13.33
N SER A 263 -3.95 6.82 -13.38
CA SER A 263 -4.46 7.66 -14.47
C SER A 263 -3.95 7.26 -15.86
N ILE A 264 -2.70 6.77 -15.97
CA ILE A 264 -2.10 6.35 -17.25
C ILE A 264 -2.70 5.05 -17.80
N ASP A 265 -3.24 4.20 -16.93
CA ASP A 265 -3.84 2.92 -17.32
C ASP A 265 -5.30 3.11 -17.78
N CYS A 266 -5.99 4.15 -17.30
CA CYS A 266 -7.31 4.58 -17.79
C CYS A 266 -7.26 5.32 -19.14
N LEU A 267 -6.13 5.98 -19.44
CA LEU A 267 -5.99 6.84 -20.61
C LEU A 267 -6.35 6.15 -21.95
N PRO A 268 -5.89 4.92 -22.26
CA PRO A 268 -6.19 4.27 -23.55
C PRO A 268 -7.69 4.03 -23.74
N GLU A 269 -8.38 3.57 -22.69
CA GLU A 269 -9.83 3.32 -22.72
C GLU A 269 -10.61 4.61 -23.03
N ILE A 270 -10.23 5.71 -22.37
CA ILE A 270 -10.88 7.02 -22.58
C ILE A 270 -10.58 7.58 -23.97
N VAL A 271 -9.36 7.38 -24.50
CA VAL A 271 -9.00 7.79 -25.88
C VAL A 271 -9.78 6.97 -26.93
N ASP A 272 -9.82 5.64 -26.80
CA ASP A 272 -10.56 4.74 -27.70
C ASP A 272 -12.08 4.98 -27.65
N THR A 273 -12.58 5.49 -26.52
CA THR A 273 -13.97 5.90 -26.32
C THR A 273 -14.26 7.27 -26.94
N VAL A 274 -13.40 8.26 -26.73
CA VAL A 274 -13.58 9.61 -27.26
C VAL A 274 -13.44 9.65 -28.79
N GLN A 275 -12.56 8.84 -29.38
CA GLN A 275 -12.34 8.75 -30.85
C GLN A 275 -12.04 10.10 -31.52
N GLY A 276 -11.31 10.97 -30.80
CA GLY A 276 -10.95 12.31 -31.28
C GLY A 276 -12.11 13.31 -31.39
N ARG A 277 -13.31 12.98 -30.86
CA ARG A 277 -14.48 13.88 -30.86
C ARG A 277 -14.27 15.15 -30.01
N ILE A 278 -13.43 15.05 -28.97
CA ILE A 278 -12.99 16.15 -28.08
C ILE A 278 -11.49 15.95 -27.75
N GLU A 279 -10.80 16.96 -27.21
CA GLU A 279 -9.39 16.80 -26.81
C GLU A 279 -9.26 16.03 -25.49
N VAL A 280 -8.38 15.01 -25.44
CA VAL A 280 -8.09 14.25 -24.20
C VAL A 280 -6.76 14.71 -23.62
N TYR A 281 -6.74 15.03 -22.33
CA TYR A 281 -5.57 15.41 -21.55
C TYR A 281 -5.43 14.49 -20.33
N MET A 282 -4.37 14.68 -19.56
CA MET A 282 -4.07 13.82 -18.41
C MET A 282 -3.35 14.57 -17.28
N ASP A 283 -3.63 14.23 -16.03
CA ASP A 283 -2.70 14.47 -14.91
C ASP A 283 -2.45 13.19 -14.11
N GLY A 284 -1.44 13.22 -13.23
CA GLY A 284 -1.09 12.10 -12.36
C GLY A 284 0.24 11.42 -12.71
N GLY A 285 1.12 11.30 -11.72
CA GLY A 285 2.36 10.50 -11.79
C GLY A 285 3.52 11.01 -12.66
N ILE A 286 3.31 11.92 -13.63
CA ILE A 286 4.39 12.44 -14.49
C ILE A 286 5.59 12.95 -13.65
N ARG A 287 6.80 12.42 -13.94
CA ARG A 287 8.08 12.88 -13.35
C ARG A 287 9.18 13.08 -14.37
N THR A 288 9.11 12.43 -15.54
CA THR A 288 10.14 12.51 -16.58
C THR A 288 9.53 12.85 -17.94
N GLY A 289 10.34 13.34 -18.87
CA GLY A 289 9.95 13.51 -20.28
C GLY A 289 9.62 12.19 -20.98
N ASN A 290 10.12 11.06 -20.46
CA ASN A 290 9.68 9.72 -20.87
C ASN A 290 8.21 9.48 -20.45
N ASP A 291 7.75 10.00 -19.32
CA ASP A 291 6.36 9.83 -18.86
C ASP A 291 5.39 10.68 -19.68
N VAL A 292 5.82 11.90 -20.03
CA VAL A 292 5.16 12.73 -21.05
C VAL A 292 5.01 11.94 -22.36
N LEU A 293 6.11 11.40 -22.91
CA LEU A 293 6.06 10.68 -24.19
C LEU A 293 5.17 9.43 -24.15
N LYS A 294 5.10 8.71 -23.02
CA LYS A 294 4.17 7.57 -22.86
C LYS A 294 2.71 8.03 -22.95
N ALA A 295 2.34 9.10 -22.24
CA ALA A 295 0.98 9.63 -22.27
C ALA A 295 0.60 10.15 -23.68
N ILE A 296 1.50 10.86 -24.37
CA ILE A 296 1.25 11.32 -25.74
C ILE A 296 1.14 10.14 -26.73
N ALA A 297 1.96 9.09 -26.58
CA ALA A 297 1.87 7.88 -27.41
C ALA A 297 0.59 7.06 -27.15
N LEU A 298 0.02 7.14 -25.95
CA LEU A 298 -1.29 6.58 -25.59
C LEU A 298 -2.47 7.52 -25.92
N GLY A 299 -2.23 8.65 -26.59
CA GLY A 299 -3.26 9.51 -27.18
C GLY A 299 -3.65 10.76 -26.39
N ALA A 300 -2.99 11.07 -25.27
CA ALA A 300 -3.15 12.38 -24.65
C ALA A 300 -2.61 13.50 -25.56
N ARG A 301 -3.31 14.63 -25.62
CA ARG A 301 -2.90 15.85 -26.36
C ARG A 301 -1.85 16.65 -25.60
N CYS A 302 -1.92 16.61 -24.27
CA CYS A 302 -1.07 17.30 -23.31
C CYS A 302 -1.19 16.63 -21.94
N VAL A 303 -0.14 16.69 -21.12
CA VAL A 303 -0.19 16.32 -19.70
C VAL A 303 -0.09 17.54 -18.80
N PHE A 304 -0.55 17.43 -17.56
CA PHE A 304 -0.49 18.50 -16.57
C PHE A 304 0.24 18.06 -15.29
N ILE A 305 1.23 18.85 -14.84
CA ILE A 305 2.02 18.58 -13.63
C ILE A 305 1.48 19.37 -12.42
N GLY A 306 1.22 18.67 -11.32
CA GLY A 306 0.81 19.27 -10.04
C GLY A 306 2.00 19.46 -9.09
N ARG A 307 2.24 18.47 -8.23
CA ARG A 307 3.30 18.51 -7.19
C ARG A 307 4.68 19.01 -7.71
N PRO A 308 5.19 18.61 -8.89
CA PRO A 308 6.46 19.14 -9.39
C PRO A 308 6.51 20.67 -9.60
N ALA A 309 5.40 21.31 -9.98
CA ALA A 309 5.35 22.76 -10.08
C ALA A 309 5.51 23.43 -8.70
N ILE A 310 4.89 22.87 -7.66
CA ILE A 310 5.05 23.30 -6.27
C ILE A 310 6.49 23.11 -5.79
N TRP A 311 7.17 22.04 -6.20
CA TRP A 311 8.56 21.79 -5.82
C TRP A 311 9.56 22.74 -6.48
N GLY A 312 9.36 23.02 -7.78
CA GLY A 312 10.09 24.09 -8.48
C GLY A 312 9.87 25.45 -7.82
N LEU A 313 8.61 25.77 -7.52
CA LEU A 313 8.22 27.00 -6.84
C LEU A 313 8.90 27.14 -5.46
N ALA A 314 8.95 26.06 -4.67
CA ALA A 314 9.62 26.03 -3.37
C ALA A 314 11.16 26.22 -3.44
N TYR A 315 11.77 25.97 -4.60
CA TYR A 315 13.22 26.09 -4.80
C TYR A 315 13.67 27.52 -5.13
N LYS A 316 13.02 28.19 -6.10
CA LYS A 316 13.41 29.54 -6.57
C LYS A 316 12.22 30.36 -7.12
N GLY A 317 10.99 30.14 -6.68
CA GLY A 317 9.84 30.84 -7.26
C GLY A 317 9.65 30.51 -8.73
N ASP A 318 9.48 31.52 -9.59
CA ASP A 318 9.24 31.32 -11.03
C ASP A 318 10.46 30.78 -11.78
N GLU A 319 11.68 31.09 -11.35
CA GLU A 319 12.90 30.46 -11.91
C GLU A 319 12.89 28.94 -11.69
N GLY A 320 12.50 28.48 -10.49
CA GLY A 320 12.47 27.06 -10.18
C GLY A 320 11.34 26.31 -10.90
N VAL A 321 10.20 26.97 -11.16
CA VAL A 321 9.14 26.43 -12.04
C VAL A 321 9.61 26.35 -13.49
N LYS A 322 10.36 27.35 -14.00
CA LYS A 322 10.98 27.29 -15.33
C LYS A 322 12.02 26.17 -15.44
N GLU A 323 12.87 25.98 -14.43
CA GLU A 323 13.84 24.87 -14.39
C GLU A 323 13.14 23.49 -14.45
N VAL A 324 12.03 23.30 -13.71
CA VAL A 324 11.21 22.06 -13.78
C VAL A 324 10.60 21.86 -15.17
N LEU A 325 10.05 22.91 -15.80
CA LEU A 325 9.48 22.82 -17.14
C LEU A 325 10.57 22.56 -18.19
N GLN A 326 11.74 23.18 -18.07
CA GLN A 326 12.86 23.01 -19.00
C GLN A 326 13.43 21.60 -18.95
N ILE A 327 13.60 21.02 -17.75
CA ILE A 327 14.05 19.62 -17.60
C ILE A 327 13.05 18.66 -18.28
N LEU A 328 11.74 18.84 -18.07
CA LEU A 328 10.73 18.03 -18.77
C LEU A 328 10.74 18.27 -20.29
N HIS A 329 11.01 19.49 -20.76
CA HIS A 329 11.14 19.80 -22.19
C HIS A 329 12.33 19.08 -22.83
N ASP A 330 13.51 19.17 -22.23
CA ASP A 330 14.75 18.57 -22.74
C ASP A 330 14.69 17.04 -22.68
N GLU A 331 14.18 16.46 -21.57
CA GLU A 331 13.96 15.02 -21.48
C GLU A 331 12.93 14.53 -22.52
N PHE A 332 11.83 15.26 -22.73
CA PHE A 332 10.79 14.87 -23.70
C PHE A 332 11.31 14.97 -25.13
N ARG A 333 12.02 16.06 -25.45
CA ARG A 333 12.71 16.28 -26.72
C ARG A 333 13.72 15.18 -27.02
N LEU A 334 14.51 14.76 -26.03
CA LEU A 334 15.46 13.66 -26.15
C LEU A 334 14.74 12.31 -26.32
N SER A 335 13.67 12.08 -25.56
CA SER A 335 12.86 10.85 -25.65
C SER A 335 12.26 10.70 -27.07
N MET A 336 11.70 11.78 -27.64
CA MET A 336 11.22 11.81 -29.03
C MET A 336 12.34 11.53 -30.05
N ALA A 337 13.51 12.13 -29.86
CA ALA A 337 14.67 11.94 -30.74
C ALA A 337 15.17 10.49 -30.74
N LEU A 338 15.05 9.79 -29.59
CA LEU A 338 15.44 8.39 -29.44
C LEU A 338 14.32 7.42 -29.87
N SER A 339 13.06 7.85 -29.97
CA SER A 339 11.92 6.99 -30.32
C SER A 339 11.51 6.99 -31.80
N ASP A 340 11.81 8.05 -32.55
CA ASP A 340 11.02 8.56 -33.71
C ASP A 340 9.72 9.25 -33.24
N LYS A 341 9.16 10.12 -34.08
CA LYS A 341 7.96 10.92 -33.78
C LYS A 341 6.80 10.00 -33.33
N PRO A 342 5.99 10.42 -32.33
CA PRO A 342 5.06 9.55 -31.59
C PRO A 342 4.22 8.66 -32.51
N PRO A 343 4.50 7.34 -32.58
CA PRO A 343 3.74 6.42 -33.41
C PRO A 343 2.46 6.02 -32.67
N THR A 344 1.35 5.91 -33.41
CA THR A 344 0.09 5.32 -32.90
C THR A 344 0.34 3.93 -32.33
N VAL A 345 0.05 3.75 -31.04
CA VAL A 345 0.22 2.47 -30.34
C VAL A 345 -0.94 1.52 -30.68
N ALA A 346 -0.62 0.26 -31.00
CA ALA A 346 -1.60 -0.81 -31.09
C ALA A 346 -1.68 -1.58 -29.75
N PRO A 347 -2.87 -1.94 -29.25
CA PRO A 347 -3.05 -2.40 -27.87
C PRO A 347 -2.61 -3.87 -27.63
N PRO A 348 -1.87 -4.16 -26.55
CA PRO A 348 -1.69 -5.50 -26.01
C PRO A 348 -2.75 -5.84 -24.94
N ARG A 349 -2.99 -7.13 -24.69
CA ARG A 349 -3.95 -7.63 -23.67
C ARG A 349 -3.35 -7.66 -22.25
N PRO A 350 -4.18 -7.66 -21.18
CA PRO A 350 -3.74 -7.38 -19.80
C PRO A 350 -3.42 -8.61 -18.93
N ALA A 351 -2.62 -8.41 -17.88
CA ALA A 351 -2.81 -8.93 -16.49
C ALA A 351 -1.63 -8.51 -15.56
N GLU A 352 -1.97 -8.06 -14.33
CA GLU A 352 -1.42 -8.42 -12.99
C GLU A 352 0.12 -8.54 -12.71
N THR A 353 0.70 -8.37 -11.49
CA THR A 353 0.42 -7.64 -10.22
C THR A 353 1.76 -7.48 -9.44
N THR A 354 1.82 -6.70 -8.34
CA THR A 354 3.02 -6.44 -7.50
C THR A 354 3.07 -7.26 -6.19
N PRO A 355 4.23 -7.34 -5.47
CA PRO A 355 4.36 -6.64 -4.17
C PRO A 355 5.78 -6.11 -3.75
N LYS A 356 5.91 -5.59 -2.50
CA LYS A 356 7.02 -4.86 -1.78
C LYS A 356 7.19 -5.46 -0.34
N PRO A 357 7.84 -4.88 0.75
CA PRO A 357 8.81 -3.76 0.99
C PRO A 357 10.16 -4.32 1.60
N PRO A 358 10.78 -4.06 2.82
CA PRO A 358 10.75 -3.06 3.94
C PRO A 358 12.17 -2.49 4.39
N GLU A 359 12.46 -2.20 5.68
CA GLU A 359 12.56 -0.82 6.25
C GLU A 359 13.58 -0.59 7.44
N HIS A 360 13.91 0.68 7.82
CA HIS A 360 14.60 1.15 9.08
C HIS A 360 16.17 1.09 9.06
N ALA A 361 17.07 1.61 9.93
CA ALA A 361 17.25 2.76 10.87
C ALA A 361 18.55 3.55 10.38
N PRO A 362 19.47 4.23 11.14
CA PRO A 362 19.53 4.79 12.51
C PRO A 362 20.08 6.28 12.58
N LYS A 363 20.96 6.66 13.55
CA LYS A 363 21.63 7.98 13.87
C LYS A 363 22.96 7.72 14.69
N PRO A 364 23.67 8.62 15.47
CA PRO A 364 23.58 10.09 15.81
C PRO A 364 24.95 10.87 15.94
N VAL A 365 24.98 12.10 16.56
CA VAL A 365 25.99 12.65 17.57
C VAL A 365 26.33 14.19 17.54
N VAL A 366 26.00 14.91 18.65
CA VAL A 366 26.68 16.04 19.40
C VAL A 366 26.94 17.47 18.78
N ILE A 367 27.14 18.47 19.69
CA ILE A 367 27.19 19.95 19.53
C ILE A 367 28.37 20.56 20.36
N PRO A 368 29.01 21.68 19.95
CA PRO A 368 29.28 22.82 20.88
C PRO A 368 29.17 24.24 20.19
N PRO A 369 29.67 25.38 20.73
CA PRO A 369 28.94 26.29 21.64
C PRO A 369 28.83 27.78 21.17
N LYS A 370 28.25 28.67 22.02
CA LYS A 370 27.89 30.09 21.73
C LYS A 370 28.94 31.17 22.12
N PRO A 371 28.98 32.32 21.41
CA PRO A 371 29.47 33.63 21.88
C PRO A 371 28.34 34.58 22.43
N PRO A 372 28.62 35.80 22.95
CA PRO A 372 27.91 36.32 24.14
C PRO A 372 26.98 37.56 23.98
N VAL A 373 26.51 38.09 25.12
CA VAL A 373 25.37 39.04 25.31
C VAL A 373 25.82 40.49 25.57
N VAL A 374 24.97 41.47 25.23
CA VAL A 374 25.05 42.90 25.62
C VAL A 374 23.74 43.33 26.31
N GLN A 375 23.78 44.27 27.27
CA GLN A 375 22.62 44.71 28.06
C GLN A 375 22.46 46.24 28.17
N LYS A 376 21.20 46.73 28.10
CA LYS A 376 20.51 47.75 28.95
C LYS A 376 19.33 48.40 28.19
N PRO A 377 18.34 49.03 28.87
CA PRO A 377 17.94 48.96 30.29
C PRO A 377 16.48 48.44 30.46
N SER A 378 15.94 48.49 31.69
CA SER A 378 14.67 47.85 32.09
C SER A 378 13.40 48.70 31.90
N ALA A 379 12.31 48.05 31.49
CA ALA A 379 10.92 48.55 31.51
C ALA A 379 10.16 48.09 32.79
N PRO A 380 9.04 48.73 33.18
CA PRO A 380 8.31 48.40 34.42
C PRO A 380 7.66 46.99 34.41
N PRO A 381 7.39 46.41 35.60
CA PRO A 381 6.83 45.05 35.71
C PRO A 381 5.40 44.96 35.17
N ARG A 382 5.13 43.89 34.41
CA ARG A 382 3.76 43.51 34.01
C ARG A 382 3.01 42.89 35.21
N PRO A 383 1.68 43.05 35.31
CA PRO A 383 0.90 42.39 36.36
C PRO A 383 0.97 40.86 36.24
N GLN A 384 1.02 40.16 37.37
CA GLN A 384 0.88 38.71 37.41
C GLN A 384 -0.57 38.32 37.11
N ILE A 385 -0.80 37.76 35.93
CA ILE A 385 -2.04 37.04 35.63
C ILE A 385 -1.91 35.63 36.19
N GLN A 386 -2.80 35.26 37.11
CA GLN A 386 -3.00 33.87 37.54
C GLN A 386 -4.27 33.34 36.87
N VAL A 387 -4.23 32.11 36.36
CA VAL A 387 -5.38 31.45 35.73
C VAL A 387 -5.79 30.28 36.61
N PHE A 388 -7.02 30.31 37.11
CA PHE A 388 -7.63 29.21 37.85
C PHE A 388 -8.55 28.42 36.93
N ASN A 389 -8.34 27.09 36.88
CA ASN A 389 -9.20 26.16 36.14
C ASN A 389 -9.80 25.17 37.15
N SER A 390 -11.13 25.06 37.19
CA SER A 390 -11.83 24.07 38.02
C SER A 390 -12.30 22.90 37.16
N THR A 391 -11.94 21.68 37.55
CA THR A 391 -12.46 20.43 36.98
C THR A 391 -13.82 20.04 37.57
N GLU A 392 -14.22 20.62 38.71
CA GLU A 392 -15.44 20.27 39.44
C GLU A 392 -16.65 21.12 39.04
N HIS A 393 -16.42 22.35 38.55
CA HIS A 393 -17.47 23.33 38.30
C HIS A 393 -18.54 22.85 37.30
N GLY A 394 -18.13 22.14 36.23
CA GLY A 394 -19.06 21.56 35.26
C GLY A 394 -19.98 20.49 35.88
N ALA A 395 -19.45 19.62 36.73
CA ALA A 395 -20.24 18.61 37.43
C ALA A 395 -21.20 19.24 38.46
N ALA A 396 -20.80 20.33 39.10
CA ALA A 396 -21.66 21.09 40.01
C ALA A 396 -22.83 21.79 39.27
N ILE A 397 -22.59 22.38 38.09
CA ILE A 397 -23.64 22.93 37.23
C ILE A 397 -24.59 21.82 36.77
N LEU A 398 -24.05 20.71 36.27
CA LEU A 398 -24.84 19.61 35.73
C LEU A 398 -25.78 19.00 36.77
N LYS A 399 -25.28 18.78 38.00
CA LYS A 399 -26.12 18.35 39.14
C LYS A 399 -27.21 19.38 39.49
N GLY A 400 -26.96 20.68 39.32
CA GLY A 400 -27.98 21.71 39.48
C GLY A 400 -29.09 21.61 38.45
N LEU A 401 -28.75 21.32 37.19
CA LEU A 401 -29.71 21.12 36.09
C LEU A 401 -30.53 19.83 36.25
N ASP A 402 -29.93 18.76 36.79
CA ASP A 402 -30.64 17.51 37.12
C ASP A 402 -31.65 17.71 38.26
N ASN A 403 -31.25 18.42 39.33
CA ASN A 403 -32.17 18.84 40.39
C ASN A 403 -33.35 19.67 39.83
N PHE A 404 -33.06 20.68 39.00
CA PHE A 404 -34.10 21.51 38.38
C PHE A 404 -35.06 20.68 37.51
N ARG A 405 -34.56 19.70 36.76
CA ARG A 405 -35.40 18.77 36.01
C ARG A 405 -36.27 17.90 36.93
N GLY A 406 -35.72 17.41 38.05
CA GLY A 406 -36.45 16.62 39.04
C GLY A 406 -37.58 17.38 39.73
N ASP A 407 -37.39 18.68 39.98
CA ASP A 407 -38.39 19.60 40.53
C ASP A 407 -39.25 20.29 39.44
N GLU A 408 -39.21 19.80 38.18
CA GLU A 408 -39.82 20.37 36.96
C GLU A 408 -39.57 21.90 36.73
N THR A 409 -38.57 22.44 37.42
CA THR A 409 -38.27 23.86 37.51
C THR A 409 -37.57 24.32 36.23
N LEU A 410 -38.24 25.20 35.47
CA LEU A 410 -37.80 25.75 34.18
C LEU A 410 -37.77 24.74 33.00
N CYS A 411 -38.33 23.53 33.16
CA CYS A 411 -38.61 22.64 32.04
C CYS A 411 -39.59 23.32 31.06
N ASP A 412 -39.21 23.39 29.79
CA ASP A 412 -39.92 24.13 28.73
C ASP A 412 -40.42 23.22 27.58
N VAL A 413 -40.16 21.91 27.65
CA VAL A 413 -40.76 20.89 26.78
C VAL A 413 -40.87 19.53 27.47
N THR A 414 -41.91 18.78 27.11
CA THR A 414 -42.09 17.37 27.48
C THR A 414 -41.83 16.48 26.27
N LEU A 415 -40.97 15.48 26.42
CA LEU A 415 -40.75 14.45 25.42
C LEU A 415 -41.58 13.21 25.74
N VAL A 416 -42.16 12.59 24.72
CA VAL A 416 -42.93 11.35 24.81
C VAL A 416 -42.31 10.34 23.83
N PRO A 417 -41.98 9.10 24.23
CA PRO A 417 -41.38 8.12 23.33
C PRO A 417 -42.44 7.59 22.34
N GLY A 418 -42.01 6.88 21.29
CA GLY A 418 -42.90 6.39 20.24
C GLY A 418 -43.87 5.30 20.74
N ASP A 419 -43.40 4.44 21.63
CA ASP A 419 -44.01 3.19 22.07
C ASP A 419 -45.01 3.33 23.24
N SER A 420 -44.92 4.40 24.04
CA SER A 420 -45.76 4.57 25.24
C SER A 420 -46.42 5.95 25.34
N SER A 421 -46.97 6.24 26.53
CA SER A 421 -47.46 7.55 26.97
C SER A 421 -46.73 8.04 28.23
N GLU A 422 -45.51 7.55 28.49
CA GLU A 422 -44.66 8.08 29.57
C GLU A 422 -44.10 9.44 29.15
N THR A 423 -44.13 10.42 30.06
CA THR A 423 -43.81 11.82 29.80
C THR A 423 -42.50 12.24 30.49
N PHE A 424 -41.56 12.77 29.72
CA PHE A 424 -40.25 13.20 30.22
C PHE A 424 -40.10 14.73 30.11
N PRO A 425 -40.37 15.50 31.19
CA PRO A 425 -40.07 16.93 31.20
C PRO A 425 -38.56 17.16 31.12
N VAL A 426 -38.15 18.09 30.27
CA VAL A 426 -36.75 18.47 30.00
C VAL A 426 -36.64 19.96 29.63
N HIS A 427 -35.39 20.43 29.54
CA HIS A 427 -35.05 21.76 29.08
C HIS A 427 -34.53 21.69 27.63
N ARG A 428 -35.17 22.41 26.69
CA ARG A 428 -34.80 22.46 25.27
C ARG A 428 -33.33 22.77 25.06
N VAL A 429 -32.82 23.77 25.77
CA VAL A 429 -31.41 24.22 25.67
C VAL A 429 -30.41 23.13 26.09
N ILE A 430 -30.75 22.30 27.08
CA ILE A 430 -29.86 21.23 27.54
C ILE A 430 -29.85 20.08 26.53
N MET A 431 -31.02 19.64 26.07
CA MET A 431 -31.12 18.60 25.04
C MET A 431 -30.42 19.02 23.74
N ALA A 432 -30.63 20.26 23.27
CA ALA A 432 -29.96 20.83 22.10
C ALA A 432 -28.44 21.05 22.28
N SER A 433 -27.94 21.10 23.52
CA SER A 433 -26.50 21.20 23.79
C SER A 433 -25.77 19.85 23.69
N ALA A 434 -26.50 18.74 23.82
CA ALA A 434 -25.96 17.37 23.87
C ALA A 434 -26.38 16.48 22.68
N SER A 435 -27.20 17.00 21.77
CA SER A 435 -27.75 16.29 20.62
C SER A 435 -28.00 17.25 19.46
N ASP A 436 -27.33 17.02 18.31
CA ASP A 436 -27.58 17.79 17.09
C ASP A 436 -28.99 17.52 16.50
N TYR A 437 -29.60 16.36 16.80
CA TYR A 437 -31.01 16.08 16.47
C TYR A 437 -31.97 17.02 17.20
N PHE A 438 -31.87 17.14 18.53
CA PHE A 438 -32.73 18.06 19.30
C PHE A 438 -32.44 19.53 18.98
N LYS A 439 -31.18 19.87 18.70
CA LYS A 439 -30.78 21.19 18.23
C LYS A 439 -31.46 21.56 16.92
N ALA A 440 -31.39 20.70 15.90
CA ALA A 440 -32.09 20.91 14.63
C ALA A 440 -33.61 21.00 14.83
N MET A 441 -34.20 20.14 15.67
CA MET A 441 -35.63 20.16 16.00
C MET A 441 -36.06 21.46 16.69
N PHE A 442 -35.21 22.07 17.54
CA PHE A 442 -35.58 23.24 18.34
C PHE A 442 -35.12 24.58 17.77
N THR A 443 -34.26 24.61 16.75
CA THR A 443 -33.80 25.85 16.10
C THR A 443 -34.02 25.91 14.59
N GLY A 444 -34.39 24.80 13.95
CA GLY A 444 -34.54 24.69 12.49
C GLY A 444 -35.85 25.18 11.90
N GLY A 445 -36.73 25.85 12.66
CA GLY A 445 -38.05 26.26 12.19
C GLY A 445 -39.07 25.12 12.05
N MET A 446 -38.77 23.97 12.68
CA MET A 446 -39.66 22.82 12.75
C MET A 446 -40.90 23.13 13.61
N ARG A 447 -42.04 22.47 13.38
CA ARG A 447 -43.28 22.69 14.16
C ARG A 447 -43.07 22.41 15.65
N GLU A 448 -42.23 21.43 15.92
CA GLU A 448 -41.75 20.97 17.23
C GLU A 448 -41.03 22.06 18.03
N GLN A 449 -40.61 23.16 17.41
CA GLN A 449 -40.03 24.33 18.08
C GLN A 449 -41.03 25.04 19.03
N GLU A 450 -42.33 25.03 18.72
CA GLU A 450 -43.36 25.72 19.52
C GLU A 450 -44.22 24.78 20.39
N LEU A 451 -44.10 23.46 20.21
CA LEU A 451 -44.90 22.49 20.96
C LEU A 451 -44.44 22.36 22.43
N LYS A 452 -45.39 22.25 23.37
CA LYS A 452 -45.07 21.89 24.76
C LYS A 452 -44.82 20.39 24.97
N GLU A 453 -45.34 19.56 24.07
CA GLU A 453 -45.23 18.10 24.11
C GLU A 453 -44.85 17.60 22.72
N ILE A 454 -43.83 16.73 22.62
CA ILE A 454 -43.29 16.22 21.36
C ILE A 454 -43.19 14.69 21.46
N LYS A 455 -43.79 13.97 20.49
CA LYS A 455 -43.71 12.50 20.41
C LYS A 455 -42.61 12.04 19.45
N LEU A 456 -41.65 11.29 19.99
CA LEU A 456 -40.45 10.80 19.31
C LEU A 456 -40.70 9.40 18.73
N HIS A 457 -41.37 9.35 17.59
CA HIS A 457 -41.57 8.11 16.84
C HIS A 457 -40.22 7.50 16.42
N GLY A 458 -40.02 6.21 16.71
CA GLY A 458 -38.75 5.50 16.46
C GLY A 458 -37.83 5.38 17.69
N VAL A 459 -38.18 5.99 18.84
CA VAL A 459 -37.42 5.85 20.09
C VAL A 459 -38.28 5.12 21.13
N SER A 460 -37.72 4.09 21.78
CA SER A 460 -38.39 3.37 22.88
C SER A 460 -38.34 4.13 24.20
N THR A 461 -39.23 3.78 25.13
CA THR A 461 -39.29 4.40 26.46
C THR A 461 -37.99 4.18 27.25
N ILE A 462 -37.40 2.98 27.16
CA ILE A 462 -36.13 2.64 27.83
C ILE A 462 -34.98 3.45 27.23
N GLY A 463 -34.87 3.47 25.90
CA GLY A 463 -33.81 4.19 25.20
C GLY A 463 -33.88 5.70 25.47
N LEU A 464 -35.07 6.31 25.35
CA LEU A 464 -35.26 7.74 25.62
C LEU A 464 -34.89 8.09 27.07
N LYS A 465 -35.35 7.30 28.05
CA LYS A 465 -35.04 7.51 29.46
C LYS A 465 -33.54 7.50 29.71
N ASN A 466 -32.83 6.47 29.24
CA ASN A 466 -31.40 6.30 29.43
C ASN A 466 -30.58 7.44 28.78
N ILE A 467 -31.01 7.93 27.61
CA ILE A 467 -30.38 9.08 26.95
C ILE A 467 -30.58 10.37 27.74
N ILE A 468 -31.79 10.66 28.24
CA ILE A 468 -32.02 11.87 29.04
C ILE A 468 -31.29 11.77 30.39
N GLU A 469 -31.27 10.61 31.04
CA GLU A 469 -30.51 10.39 32.28
C GLU A 469 -29.01 10.63 32.06
N PHE A 470 -28.43 10.15 30.96
CA PHE A 470 -27.05 10.47 30.59
C PHE A 470 -26.82 11.97 30.38
N ILE A 471 -27.70 12.65 29.62
CA ILE A 471 -27.58 14.08 29.33
C ILE A 471 -27.58 14.94 30.60
N TYR A 472 -28.35 14.56 31.63
CA TYR A 472 -28.45 15.30 32.89
C TYR A 472 -27.47 14.86 33.99
N THR A 473 -26.85 13.67 33.90
CA THR A 473 -25.96 13.15 34.96
C THR A 473 -24.53 12.86 34.51
N SER A 474 -24.26 12.80 33.20
CA SER A 474 -23.05 12.22 32.60
C SER A 474 -22.76 10.78 33.05
N ARG A 475 -23.81 10.02 33.41
CA ARG A 475 -23.73 8.61 33.80
C ARG A 475 -24.67 7.76 32.96
N LEU A 476 -24.29 6.52 32.73
CA LEU A 476 -25.11 5.55 32.02
C LEU A 476 -24.88 4.17 32.64
N SER A 477 -25.97 3.44 32.88
CA SER A 477 -25.95 2.08 33.42
C SER A 477 -26.60 1.14 32.41
N LEU A 478 -25.80 0.38 31.68
CA LEU A 478 -26.29 -0.55 30.65
C LEU A 478 -26.32 -2.00 31.14
N SER A 479 -27.19 -2.79 30.52
CA SER A 479 -27.22 -4.24 30.59
C SER A 479 -27.48 -4.77 29.17
N LEU A 480 -27.15 -6.03 28.87
CA LEU A 480 -27.46 -6.61 27.54
C LEU A 480 -28.96 -6.50 27.19
N GLY A 481 -29.85 -6.55 28.18
CA GLY A 481 -31.30 -6.37 28.02
C GLY A 481 -31.79 -4.92 27.87
N THR A 482 -30.90 -3.92 27.95
CA THR A 482 -31.21 -2.49 27.70
C THR A 482 -30.26 -1.83 26.69
N LEU A 483 -29.27 -2.59 26.21
CA LEU A 483 -28.22 -2.12 25.30
C LEU A 483 -28.78 -1.77 23.93
N GLN A 484 -29.63 -2.62 23.34
CA GLN A 484 -30.21 -2.38 22.02
C GLN A 484 -31.10 -1.11 22.02
N ASP A 485 -32.05 -0.99 22.96
CA ASP A 485 -32.88 0.22 23.14
C ASP A 485 -32.05 1.50 23.26
N THR A 486 -30.98 1.47 24.06
CA THR A 486 -30.16 2.66 24.33
C THR A 486 -29.27 3.00 23.15
N LEU A 487 -28.80 2.00 22.39
CA LEU A 487 -27.99 2.15 21.18
C LEU A 487 -28.83 2.69 20.01
N GLU A 488 -30.04 2.17 19.81
CA GLU A 488 -31.00 2.69 18.83
C GLU A 488 -31.37 4.15 19.15
N ALA A 489 -31.67 4.45 20.41
CA ALA A 489 -31.93 5.81 20.86
C ALA A 489 -30.70 6.74 20.73
N ALA A 490 -29.49 6.27 21.05
CA ALA A 490 -28.26 7.05 20.90
C ALA A 490 -27.96 7.39 19.43
N SER A 491 -28.20 6.44 18.52
CA SER A 491 -28.03 6.63 17.08
C SER A 491 -29.08 7.62 16.55
N PHE A 492 -30.37 7.36 16.80
CA PHE A 492 -31.48 8.20 16.33
C PHE A 492 -31.42 9.64 16.86
N LEU A 493 -31.10 9.81 18.15
CA LEU A 493 -30.98 11.12 18.81
C LEU A 493 -29.55 11.71 18.71
N GLN A 494 -28.64 11.08 17.98
CA GLN A 494 -27.29 11.57 17.67
C GLN A 494 -26.44 11.91 18.92
N VAL A 495 -26.54 11.09 19.97
CA VAL A 495 -25.80 11.27 21.24
C VAL A 495 -24.50 10.47 21.18
N LEU A 496 -23.53 11.02 20.44
CA LEU A 496 -22.27 10.34 20.07
C LEU A 496 -21.47 9.72 21.23
N PRO A 497 -21.38 10.32 22.45
CA PRO A 497 -20.66 9.68 23.56
C PRO A 497 -21.28 8.35 24.01
N VAL A 498 -22.62 8.26 23.97
CA VAL A 498 -23.34 7.02 24.32
C VAL A 498 -23.17 5.99 23.20
N LEU A 499 -23.30 6.40 21.93
CA LEU A 499 -23.07 5.55 20.78
C LEU A 499 -21.66 4.93 20.80
N SER A 500 -20.63 5.74 21.08
CA SER A 500 -19.25 5.28 21.21
C SER A 500 -19.06 4.28 22.36
N PHE A 501 -19.73 4.48 23.50
CA PHE A 501 -19.66 3.56 24.63
C PHE A 501 -20.38 2.24 24.35
N CYS A 502 -21.58 2.28 23.73
CA CYS A 502 -22.30 1.09 23.32
C CYS A 502 -21.52 0.25 22.30
N ASN A 503 -20.86 0.90 21.32
CA ASN A 503 -20.01 0.21 20.34
C ASN A 503 -18.79 -0.45 21.01
N GLN A 504 -18.14 0.24 21.96
CA GLN A 504 -17.03 -0.32 22.72
C GLN A 504 -17.47 -1.55 23.55
N LEU A 505 -18.62 -1.47 24.23
CA LEU A 505 -19.15 -2.55 25.05
C LEU A 505 -19.58 -3.76 24.19
N LEU A 506 -20.22 -3.53 23.03
CA LEU A 506 -20.54 -4.60 22.08
C LEU A 506 -19.28 -5.30 21.56
N SER A 507 -18.16 -4.57 21.41
CA SER A 507 -16.89 -5.13 20.93
C SER A 507 -16.09 -5.86 22.01
N SER A 508 -16.28 -5.54 23.30
CA SER A 508 -15.57 -6.19 24.41
C SER A 508 -16.28 -7.42 24.98
N GLU A 509 -17.62 -7.47 24.91
CA GLU A 509 -18.45 -8.52 25.51
C GLU A 509 -18.94 -9.58 24.51
N ILE A 510 -18.21 -9.81 23.41
CA ILE A 510 -18.54 -10.85 22.42
C ILE A 510 -18.22 -12.24 23.00
N THR A 511 -19.20 -13.16 22.96
CA THR A 511 -19.05 -14.55 23.40
C THR A 511 -19.64 -15.52 22.38
N ILE A 512 -19.33 -16.81 22.51
CA ILE A 512 -19.86 -17.88 21.64
C ILE A 512 -21.40 -17.90 21.68
N GLU A 513 -21.98 -17.58 22.82
CA GLU A 513 -23.42 -17.60 23.08
C GLU A 513 -24.17 -16.42 22.46
N ASN A 514 -23.52 -15.25 22.27
CA ASN A 514 -24.15 -14.00 21.84
C ASN A 514 -23.67 -13.46 20.48
N CYS A 515 -22.61 -14.03 19.89
CA CYS A 515 -21.95 -13.49 18.71
C CYS A 515 -22.87 -13.33 17.48
N VAL A 516 -23.86 -14.21 17.31
CA VAL A 516 -24.84 -14.16 16.20
C VAL A 516 -25.81 -13.00 16.42
N GLU A 517 -26.23 -12.78 17.65
CA GLU A 517 -27.09 -11.68 18.06
C GLU A 517 -26.34 -10.32 17.99
N VAL A 518 -25.04 -10.28 18.32
CA VAL A 518 -24.16 -9.12 18.14
C VAL A 518 -23.88 -8.85 16.66
N GLU A 519 -23.59 -9.87 15.84
CA GLU A 519 -23.48 -9.74 14.38
C GLU A 519 -24.74 -9.11 13.79
N ARG A 520 -25.91 -9.61 14.21
CA ARG A 520 -27.20 -9.09 13.76
C ARG A 520 -27.37 -7.61 14.12
N ILE A 521 -27.12 -7.22 15.37
CA ILE A 521 -27.22 -5.81 15.82
C ILE A 521 -26.23 -4.93 15.06
N ALA A 522 -24.97 -5.38 14.92
CA ALA A 522 -23.92 -4.63 14.24
C ALA A 522 -24.18 -4.45 12.74
N ARG A 523 -24.83 -5.41 12.08
CA ARG A 523 -25.28 -5.30 10.69
C ARG A 523 -26.53 -4.42 10.57
N ASP A 524 -27.57 -4.71 11.34
CA ASP A 524 -28.87 -4.04 11.25
C ASP A 524 -28.78 -2.53 11.62
N LEU A 525 -27.75 -2.13 12.40
CA LEU A 525 -27.42 -0.74 12.76
C LEU A 525 -26.16 -0.17 12.08
N LEU A 526 -25.58 -0.85 11.09
CA LEU A 526 -24.42 -0.39 10.29
C LEU A 526 -23.15 -0.02 11.11
N LEU A 527 -22.82 -0.80 12.13
CA LEU A 527 -21.70 -0.59 13.05
C LEU A 527 -20.43 -1.31 12.55
N GLU A 528 -19.77 -0.75 11.53
CA GLU A 528 -18.60 -1.34 10.84
C GLU A 528 -17.45 -1.78 11.79
N ASP A 529 -17.13 -0.96 12.80
CA ASP A 529 -16.12 -1.30 13.83
C ASP A 529 -16.50 -2.59 14.60
N VAL A 530 -17.78 -2.73 14.97
CA VAL A 530 -18.28 -3.89 15.74
C VAL A 530 -18.34 -5.13 14.84
N GLN A 531 -18.73 -4.98 13.57
CA GLN A 531 -18.68 -6.07 12.59
C GLN A 531 -17.25 -6.60 12.42
N SER A 532 -16.24 -5.72 12.42
CA SER A 532 -14.83 -6.12 12.34
C SER A 532 -14.35 -6.89 13.58
N HIS A 533 -14.81 -6.53 14.78
CA HIS A 533 -14.52 -7.30 16.00
C HIS A 533 -15.21 -8.68 15.98
N VAL A 534 -16.47 -8.75 15.54
CA VAL A 534 -17.20 -10.03 15.33
C VAL A 534 -16.46 -10.92 14.32
N HIS A 535 -16.01 -10.36 13.19
CA HIS A 535 -15.27 -11.10 12.16
C HIS A 535 -13.95 -11.70 12.67
N MET A 536 -13.19 -10.98 13.50
CA MET A 536 -11.99 -11.53 14.14
C MET A 536 -12.35 -12.61 15.19
N PHE A 537 -13.30 -12.33 16.08
CA PHE A 537 -13.78 -13.29 17.09
C PHE A 537 -14.24 -14.61 16.47
N VAL A 538 -14.95 -14.54 15.33
CA VAL A 538 -15.40 -15.73 14.57
C VAL A 538 -14.23 -16.55 14.04
N CYS A 539 -13.12 -15.93 13.61
CA CYS A 539 -11.92 -16.66 13.17
C CYS A 539 -11.22 -17.35 14.34
N GLU A 540 -11.04 -16.64 15.46
CA GLU A 540 -10.39 -17.16 16.68
C GLU A 540 -11.18 -18.32 17.31
N ASN A 541 -12.53 -18.23 17.31
CA ASN A 541 -13.42 -19.16 18.01
C ASN A 541 -14.12 -20.14 17.05
N PHE A 542 -13.70 -20.23 15.78
CA PHE A 542 -14.40 -20.96 14.71
C PHE A 542 -14.75 -22.42 15.07
N SER A 543 -13.84 -23.13 15.75
CA SER A 543 -14.07 -24.52 16.21
C SER A 543 -15.13 -24.62 17.31
N ALA A 544 -15.17 -23.67 18.25
CA ALA A 544 -16.18 -23.63 19.31
C ALA A 544 -17.56 -23.18 18.76
N LEU A 545 -17.57 -22.28 17.77
CA LEU A 545 -18.77 -21.88 17.04
C LEU A 545 -19.36 -23.02 16.20
N MET A 546 -18.50 -23.88 15.63
CA MET A 546 -18.91 -25.12 14.96
C MET A 546 -19.51 -26.11 15.96
N GLN A 547 -18.83 -26.37 17.09
CA GLN A 547 -19.26 -27.33 18.11
C GLN A 547 -20.58 -26.92 18.80
N SER A 548 -20.82 -25.63 18.99
CA SER A 548 -22.08 -25.08 19.53
C SER A 548 -23.21 -24.98 18.48
N GLY A 549 -22.93 -25.25 17.20
CA GLY A 549 -23.87 -25.09 16.10
C GLY A 549 -24.23 -23.64 15.74
N ARG A 550 -23.65 -22.65 16.44
CA ARG A 550 -23.88 -21.22 16.17
C ARG A 550 -23.31 -20.78 14.82
N LEU A 551 -22.25 -21.42 14.33
CA LEU A 551 -21.63 -21.13 13.03
C LEU A 551 -22.64 -21.17 11.86
N LEU A 552 -23.62 -22.09 11.89
CA LEU A 552 -24.65 -22.20 10.85
C LEU A 552 -25.62 -21.00 10.81
N GLN A 553 -25.69 -20.23 11.89
CA GLN A 553 -26.62 -19.11 12.07
C GLN A 553 -26.02 -17.76 11.63
N LEU A 554 -24.69 -17.67 11.48
CA LEU A 554 -23.97 -16.49 11.00
C LEU A 554 -24.40 -16.05 9.59
N SER A 555 -24.14 -14.79 9.26
CA SER A 555 -24.38 -14.23 7.93
C SER A 555 -23.34 -14.67 6.88
N GLU A 556 -23.65 -14.38 5.60
CA GLU A 556 -22.71 -14.60 4.49
C GLU A 556 -21.42 -13.81 4.67
N ALA A 557 -21.47 -12.62 5.27
CA ALA A 557 -20.31 -11.77 5.48
C ALA A 557 -19.29 -12.40 6.44
N SER A 558 -19.72 -12.85 7.62
CA SER A 558 -18.84 -13.54 8.58
C SER A 558 -18.28 -14.84 8.02
N MET A 559 -19.08 -15.63 7.30
CA MET A 559 -18.59 -16.86 6.67
C MET A 559 -17.59 -16.58 5.53
N THR A 560 -17.84 -15.57 4.71
CA THR A 560 -16.93 -15.14 3.64
C THR A 560 -15.62 -14.63 4.24
N TYR A 561 -15.68 -13.81 5.30
CA TYR A 561 -14.51 -13.32 6.01
C TYR A 561 -13.67 -14.47 6.56
N ALA A 562 -14.28 -15.38 7.35
CA ALA A 562 -13.57 -16.50 7.94
C ALA A 562 -12.94 -17.42 6.87
N LEU A 563 -13.68 -17.77 5.82
CA LEU A 563 -13.16 -18.57 4.70
C LEU A 563 -12.09 -17.83 3.87
N SER A 564 -12.04 -16.50 3.89
CA SER A 564 -10.97 -15.72 3.25
C SER A 564 -9.68 -15.66 4.10
N SER A 565 -9.84 -15.60 5.43
CA SER A 565 -8.77 -15.30 6.39
C SER A 565 -7.64 -16.34 6.42
N ASP A 566 -6.41 -15.86 6.47
CA ASP A 566 -5.21 -16.67 6.75
C ASP A 566 -5.03 -16.96 8.25
N SER A 567 -5.65 -16.17 9.13
CA SER A 567 -5.63 -16.37 10.58
C SER A 567 -6.60 -17.45 11.08
N LEU A 568 -7.43 -18.02 10.18
CA LEU A 568 -8.28 -19.16 10.50
C LEU A 568 -7.44 -20.45 10.59
N ARG A 569 -7.15 -20.87 11.83
CA ARG A 569 -6.22 -21.95 12.16
C ARG A 569 -6.94 -23.25 12.50
N GLY A 570 -6.26 -24.38 12.30
CA GLY A 570 -6.70 -25.71 12.78
C GLY A 570 -7.67 -26.47 11.87
N PHE A 571 -7.86 -26.06 10.61
CA PHE A 571 -8.73 -26.72 9.63
C PHE A 571 -8.01 -26.99 8.32
N THR A 572 -8.28 -28.14 7.72
CA THR A 572 -7.96 -28.41 6.30
C THR A 572 -8.97 -27.70 5.39
N GLU A 573 -8.57 -27.35 4.16
CA GLU A 573 -9.52 -26.79 3.17
C GLU A 573 -10.70 -27.73 2.88
N MET A 574 -10.53 -29.05 3.04
CA MET A 574 -11.58 -30.03 2.87
C MET A 574 -12.62 -29.96 4.01
N GLU A 575 -12.19 -29.68 5.24
CA GLU A 575 -13.11 -29.38 6.34
C GLU A 575 -13.81 -28.03 6.12
N LEU A 576 -13.08 -27.00 5.67
CA LEU A 576 -13.67 -25.70 5.32
C LEU A 576 -14.71 -25.80 4.19
N TYR A 577 -14.46 -26.63 3.16
CA TYR A 577 -15.44 -26.98 2.13
C TYR A 577 -16.72 -27.57 2.73
N ARG A 578 -16.59 -28.59 3.59
CA ARG A 578 -17.74 -29.26 4.22
C ARG A 578 -18.51 -28.32 5.14
N ILE A 579 -17.81 -27.44 5.86
CA ILE A 579 -18.40 -26.41 6.72
C ILE A 579 -19.17 -25.38 5.88
N ALA A 580 -18.59 -24.89 4.78
CA ALA A 580 -19.26 -23.97 3.85
C ALA A 580 -20.51 -24.61 3.22
N ARG A 581 -20.41 -25.87 2.77
CA ARG A 581 -21.54 -26.65 2.25
C ARG A 581 -22.63 -26.84 3.31
N ALA A 582 -22.28 -27.20 4.55
CA ALA A 582 -23.25 -27.33 5.64
C ALA A 582 -23.96 -26.00 5.96
N TRP A 583 -23.25 -24.87 5.89
CA TRP A 583 -23.85 -23.54 6.05
C TRP A 583 -24.84 -23.21 4.92
N LEU A 584 -24.53 -23.54 3.67
CA LEU A 584 -25.46 -23.43 2.53
C LEU A 584 -26.70 -24.32 2.75
N SER A 585 -26.50 -25.60 3.10
CA SER A 585 -27.57 -26.57 3.36
C SER A 585 -28.47 -26.22 4.55
N HIS A 586 -28.02 -25.40 5.49
CA HIS A 586 -28.85 -24.97 6.62
C HIS A 586 -30.01 -24.04 6.21
N LYS A 587 -29.88 -23.32 5.09
CA LYS A 587 -30.97 -22.51 4.50
C LYS A 587 -30.91 -22.52 2.96
N PRO A 588 -31.25 -23.63 2.29
CA PRO A 588 -30.94 -23.82 0.87
C PRO A 588 -31.65 -22.81 -0.05
N THR A 589 -32.83 -22.33 0.31
CA THR A 589 -33.59 -21.34 -0.48
C THR A 589 -33.09 -19.90 -0.33
N GLU A 590 -32.52 -19.54 0.83
CA GLU A 590 -31.96 -18.20 1.06
C GLU A 590 -30.51 -18.09 0.58
N ARG A 591 -29.72 -19.17 0.76
CA ARG A 591 -28.26 -19.14 0.63
C ARG A 591 -27.73 -19.64 -0.73
N ARG A 592 -28.57 -20.11 -1.65
CA ARG A 592 -28.11 -20.67 -2.95
C ARG A 592 -27.24 -19.70 -3.77
N SER A 593 -27.56 -18.41 -3.77
CA SER A 593 -26.76 -17.38 -4.46
C SER A 593 -25.36 -17.20 -3.86
N ALA A 594 -25.16 -17.59 -2.60
CA ALA A 594 -23.87 -17.50 -1.89
C ALA A 594 -22.94 -18.69 -2.17
N ALA A 595 -23.33 -19.65 -3.03
CA ALA A 595 -22.52 -20.82 -3.31
C ALA A 595 -21.13 -20.44 -3.88
N TYR A 596 -21.10 -19.64 -4.95
CA TYR A 596 -19.83 -19.20 -5.54
C TYR A 596 -19.07 -18.19 -4.65
N SER A 597 -19.76 -17.27 -3.97
CA SER A 597 -19.12 -16.26 -3.11
C SER A 597 -18.35 -16.88 -1.95
N LEU A 598 -18.85 -17.98 -1.37
CA LEU A 598 -18.12 -18.75 -0.35
C LEU A 598 -17.07 -19.69 -0.96
N MET A 599 -17.41 -20.46 -1.99
CA MET A 599 -16.54 -21.52 -2.51
C MET A 599 -15.26 -20.99 -3.17
N ARG A 600 -15.26 -19.75 -3.69
CA ARG A 600 -14.04 -19.12 -4.20
C ARG A 600 -12.96 -18.93 -3.11
N HIS A 601 -13.36 -18.79 -1.84
CA HIS A 601 -12.45 -18.59 -0.71
C HIS A 601 -11.96 -19.90 -0.07
N VAL A 602 -12.60 -21.04 -0.37
CA VAL A 602 -12.01 -22.37 -0.16
C VAL A 602 -10.86 -22.56 -1.15
N ARG A 603 -9.68 -22.95 -0.65
CA ARG A 603 -8.44 -23.04 -1.45
C ARG A 603 -8.26 -24.44 -2.03
N PHE A 604 -9.19 -24.86 -2.91
CA PHE A 604 -9.16 -26.18 -3.57
C PHE A 604 -7.79 -26.59 -4.17
N PRO A 605 -6.95 -25.69 -4.74
CA PRO A 605 -5.61 -26.06 -5.20
C PRO A 605 -4.67 -26.64 -4.12
N LEU A 606 -4.95 -26.45 -2.83
CA LEU A 606 -4.22 -27.07 -1.71
C LEU A 606 -4.67 -28.50 -1.39
N MET A 607 -5.77 -28.99 -1.98
CA MET A 607 -6.27 -30.35 -1.74
C MET A 607 -5.54 -31.38 -2.60
N THR A 608 -5.52 -32.62 -2.15
CA THR A 608 -5.02 -33.74 -2.96
C THR A 608 -5.98 -34.08 -4.12
N PRO A 609 -5.50 -34.73 -5.20
CA PRO A 609 -6.37 -35.20 -6.28
C PRO A 609 -7.50 -36.15 -5.82
N ALA A 610 -7.29 -36.91 -4.73
CA ALA A 610 -8.31 -37.79 -4.17
C ALA A 610 -9.46 -36.99 -3.52
N GLU A 611 -9.15 -35.89 -2.82
CA GLU A 611 -10.12 -34.99 -2.20
C GLU A 611 -10.91 -34.19 -3.26
N LEU A 612 -10.26 -33.74 -4.33
CA LEU A 612 -10.93 -33.09 -5.48
C LEU A 612 -11.90 -34.05 -6.19
N LEU A 613 -11.50 -35.31 -6.37
CA LEU A 613 -12.39 -36.36 -6.89
C LEU A 613 -13.53 -36.66 -5.90
N GLN A 614 -13.28 -36.67 -4.59
CA GLN A 614 -14.31 -36.85 -3.57
C GLN A 614 -15.36 -35.74 -3.62
N ILE A 615 -14.97 -34.47 -3.75
CA ILE A 615 -15.93 -33.35 -3.95
C ILE A 615 -16.83 -33.60 -5.16
N SER A 616 -16.24 -34.02 -6.28
CA SER A 616 -16.98 -34.30 -7.51
C SER A 616 -17.89 -35.53 -7.41
N GLN A 617 -17.65 -36.44 -6.46
CA GLN A 617 -18.49 -37.62 -6.18
C GLN A 617 -19.57 -37.34 -5.12
N GLU A 618 -19.26 -36.55 -4.09
CA GLU A 618 -20.23 -36.13 -3.07
C GLU A 618 -21.37 -35.32 -3.71
N ASP A 619 -21.07 -34.50 -4.72
CA ASP A 619 -22.04 -33.73 -5.54
C ASP A 619 -22.81 -34.66 -6.53
N GLN A 620 -22.27 -35.84 -6.92
CA GLN A 620 -22.98 -36.82 -7.77
C GLN A 620 -24.00 -37.67 -7.01
N MET A 621 -23.76 -37.99 -5.74
CA MET A 621 -24.66 -38.88 -5.00
C MET A 621 -26.02 -38.21 -4.71
N GLU A 622 -26.04 -36.89 -4.59
CA GLU A 622 -27.25 -36.07 -4.46
C GLU A 622 -27.98 -35.93 -5.81
N GLU A 623 -27.24 -35.84 -6.93
CA GLU A 623 -27.78 -35.82 -8.31
C GLU A 623 -28.63 -37.05 -8.66
N GLY A 624 -28.41 -38.19 -7.97
CA GLY A 624 -29.19 -39.43 -8.11
C GLY A 624 -30.34 -39.62 -7.11
N ALA A 625 -30.50 -38.75 -6.11
CA ALA A 625 -31.42 -38.93 -4.99
C ALA A 625 -32.80 -38.28 -5.19
N THR A 626 -33.10 -37.75 -6.38
CA THR A 626 -34.18 -36.78 -6.69
C THR A 626 -35.62 -37.34 -6.64
N SER A 627 -35.93 -38.31 -5.78
CA SER A 627 -37.24 -38.96 -5.65
C SER A 627 -37.85 -38.88 -4.24
N GLY A 628 -37.78 -37.72 -3.60
CA GLY A 628 -38.77 -37.32 -2.57
C GLY A 628 -38.25 -37.16 -1.13
N GLY A 629 -37.52 -36.07 -0.88
CA GLY A 629 -37.18 -35.59 0.48
C GLY A 629 -37.23 -34.07 0.56
N LYS A 630 -37.49 -33.50 1.75
CA LYS A 630 -37.34 -32.05 2.00
C LYS A 630 -36.02 -31.80 2.71
N GLY A 631 -35.12 -31.02 2.09
CA GLY A 631 -33.95 -30.46 2.77
C GLY A 631 -32.60 -30.61 2.07
N GLU A 632 -32.55 -31.22 0.89
CA GLU A 632 -31.29 -31.45 0.15
C GLU A 632 -30.96 -30.26 -0.77
N VAL A 633 -29.66 -30.02 -1.00
CA VAL A 633 -29.14 -28.96 -1.86
C VAL A 633 -28.95 -29.52 -3.27
N GLU A 634 -29.39 -28.80 -4.30
CA GLU A 634 -29.09 -29.18 -5.68
C GLU A 634 -27.57 -29.09 -5.94
N PRO A 635 -26.96 -30.09 -6.59
CA PRO A 635 -25.51 -30.19 -6.76
C PRO A 635 -24.97 -28.99 -7.52
N PHE A 636 -24.10 -28.21 -6.87
CA PHE A 636 -23.63 -26.91 -7.36
C PHE A 636 -22.16 -26.91 -7.77
N MET A 637 -21.36 -27.85 -7.26
CA MET A 637 -19.95 -27.96 -7.66
C MET A 637 -19.79 -28.51 -9.09
N ARG A 638 -20.85 -29.13 -9.64
CA ARG A 638 -20.94 -29.64 -11.01
C ARG A 638 -21.89 -28.85 -11.93
N SER A 639 -22.90 -28.17 -11.40
CA SER A 639 -23.88 -27.42 -12.22
C SER A 639 -23.56 -25.94 -12.40
N ASP A 640 -22.98 -25.27 -11.39
CA ASP A 640 -22.56 -23.88 -11.50
C ASP A 640 -21.20 -23.81 -12.23
N THR A 641 -21.19 -23.19 -13.40
CA THR A 641 -19.99 -23.02 -14.23
C THR A 641 -18.87 -22.28 -13.48
N ALA A 642 -19.22 -21.35 -12.59
CA ALA A 642 -18.24 -20.63 -11.79
C ALA A 642 -17.59 -21.54 -10.74
N CYS A 643 -18.37 -22.41 -10.07
CA CYS A 643 -17.86 -23.40 -9.12
C CYS A 643 -17.07 -24.53 -9.80
N VAL A 644 -17.52 -25.01 -10.96
CA VAL A 644 -16.79 -25.99 -11.79
C VAL A 644 -15.38 -25.48 -12.14
N ASN A 645 -15.26 -24.20 -12.52
CA ASN A 645 -13.97 -23.60 -12.83
C ASN A 645 -12.99 -23.62 -11.64
N LEU A 646 -13.48 -23.52 -10.39
CA LEU A 646 -12.65 -23.60 -9.18
C LEU A 646 -12.01 -24.99 -9.00
N LEU A 647 -12.71 -26.06 -9.41
CA LEU A 647 -12.20 -27.43 -9.39
C LEU A 647 -11.29 -27.73 -10.59
N LEU A 648 -11.56 -27.12 -11.75
CA LEU A 648 -10.68 -27.21 -12.92
C LEU A 648 -9.34 -26.50 -12.67
N GLU A 649 -9.34 -25.33 -12.03
CA GLU A 649 -8.12 -24.64 -11.56
C GLU A 649 -7.29 -25.57 -10.65
N ALA A 650 -7.91 -26.11 -9.60
CA ALA A 650 -7.25 -27.00 -8.63
C ALA A 650 -6.70 -28.28 -9.29
N SER A 651 -7.47 -28.89 -10.19
CA SER A 651 -7.05 -30.08 -10.93
C SER A 651 -5.84 -29.79 -11.83
N ASN A 652 -5.86 -28.68 -12.57
CA ASN A 652 -4.74 -28.26 -13.42
C ASN A 652 -3.48 -27.95 -12.58
N TYR A 653 -3.64 -27.28 -11.44
CA TYR A 653 -2.54 -26.99 -10.51
C TYR A 653 -1.91 -28.27 -9.92
N GLN A 654 -2.72 -29.28 -9.61
CA GLN A 654 -2.22 -30.58 -9.12
C GLN A 654 -1.61 -31.45 -10.23
N MET A 655 -2.10 -31.36 -11.47
CA MET A 655 -1.53 -32.08 -12.64
C MET A 655 -0.17 -31.55 -13.12
N LEU A 656 0.23 -30.33 -12.71
CA LEU A 656 1.42 -29.64 -13.21
C LEU A 656 2.47 -29.39 -12.11
N PRO A 657 2.95 -30.43 -11.39
CA PRO A 657 3.71 -30.27 -10.16
C PRO A 657 4.94 -29.38 -10.31
N PHE A 658 5.77 -29.59 -11.35
CA PHE A 658 6.98 -28.80 -11.58
C PHE A 658 6.71 -27.30 -11.83
N LEU A 659 5.55 -26.97 -12.40
CA LEU A 659 5.11 -25.61 -12.76
C LEU A 659 4.45 -24.85 -11.60
N GLN A 660 3.94 -25.55 -10.58
CA GLN A 660 3.29 -24.95 -9.40
C GLN A 660 4.04 -23.72 -8.81
N PRO A 661 5.38 -23.66 -8.71
CA PRO A 661 6.08 -22.49 -8.16
C PRO A 661 5.90 -21.19 -8.97
N LYS A 662 5.44 -21.27 -10.22
CA LYS A 662 5.06 -20.13 -11.07
C LYS A 662 3.55 -19.90 -11.14
N LEU A 663 2.75 -20.92 -10.84
CA LEU A 663 1.29 -20.87 -10.82
C LEU A 663 0.75 -20.44 -9.45
N GLN A 664 1.36 -19.44 -8.81
CA GLN A 664 0.92 -19.00 -7.47
C GLN A 664 -0.18 -17.94 -7.54
N THR A 665 -1.29 -18.20 -6.85
CA THR A 665 -2.42 -17.29 -6.63
C THR A 665 -2.76 -17.24 -5.14
N GLU A 666 -3.69 -16.37 -4.72
CA GLU A 666 -4.23 -16.39 -3.35
C GLU A 666 -4.80 -17.78 -2.97
N ARG A 667 -5.30 -18.53 -3.95
CA ARG A 667 -5.91 -19.86 -3.78
C ARG A 667 -4.89 -21.01 -3.74
N THR A 668 -3.61 -20.75 -4.00
CA THR A 668 -2.52 -21.74 -3.90
C THR A 668 -1.57 -21.46 -2.74
N ARG A 669 -1.78 -20.35 -2.02
CA ARG A 669 -1.06 -20.00 -0.79
C ARG A 669 -1.65 -20.77 0.40
N ILE A 670 -0.78 -21.37 1.21
CA ILE A 670 -1.17 -22.01 2.48
C ILE A 670 -1.93 -20.99 3.34
N ARG A 671 -2.99 -21.46 4.01
CA ARG A 671 -3.76 -20.66 4.97
C ARG A 671 -2.99 -20.52 6.29
N SER A 672 -2.20 -19.46 6.38
CA SER A 672 -1.45 -19.10 7.59
C SER A 672 -0.90 -17.68 7.48
N ASP A 673 -0.91 -16.98 8.61
CA ASP A 673 -0.20 -15.71 8.85
C ASP A 673 1.21 -15.92 9.44
N CYS A 674 1.58 -17.15 9.81
CA CYS A 674 2.85 -17.47 10.47
C CYS A 674 4.01 -17.64 9.48
N THR A 675 5.21 -17.29 9.93
CA THR A 675 6.48 -17.57 9.23
C THR A 675 7.39 -18.35 10.16
N HIS A 676 7.95 -19.47 9.68
CA HIS A 676 8.73 -20.40 10.49
C HIS A 676 10.17 -20.53 10.01
N LEU A 677 11.13 -20.68 10.94
CA LEU A 677 12.48 -21.11 10.62
C LEU A 677 12.48 -22.60 10.27
N VAL A 678 13.07 -22.97 9.14
CA VAL A 678 13.19 -24.35 8.67
C VAL A 678 14.66 -24.70 8.42
N VAL A 679 15.12 -25.82 8.97
CA VAL A 679 16.51 -26.28 8.93
C VAL A 679 16.56 -27.70 8.35
N LEU A 680 17.54 -27.95 7.46
CA LEU A 680 17.73 -29.25 6.83
C LEU A 680 19.18 -29.72 6.88
N GLY A 681 19.36 -31.00 7.22
CA GLY A 681 20.63 -31.71 7.04
C GLY A 681 21.78 -31.17 7.90
N GLY A 682 22.94 -30.96 7.28
CA GLY A 682 24.18 -30.58 7.97
C GLY A 682 24.99 -31.78 8.49
N VAL A 683 26.00 -31.51 9.33
CA VAL A 683 26.95 -32.52 9.83
C VAL A 683 27.01 -32.52 11.35
N MET A 684 26.82 -33.69 11.97
CA MET A 684 26.96 -33.86 13.41
C MET A 684 28.45 -33.90 13.77
N ARG A 685 29.02 -32.76 14.16
CA ARG A 685 30.47 -32.51 14.28
C ARG A 685 31.26 -33.52 15.13
N GLN A 686 30.61 -34.16 16.10
CA GLN A 686 31.19 -35.20 16.98
C GLN A 686 31.26 -36.59 16.32
N GLN A 687 30.39 -36.87 15.35
CA GLN A 687 30.22 -38.20 14.73
C GLN A 687 30.61 -38.21 13.24
N LEU A 688 30.76 -37.04 12.62
CA LEU A 688 30.96 -36.82 11.18
C LEU A 688 29.84 -37.42 10.30
N VAL A 689 28.69 -37.71 10.89
CA VAL A 689 27.47 -38.17 10.21
C VAL A 689 26.76 -36.98 9.58
N VAL A 690 26.34 -37.15 8.31
CA VAL A 690 25.51 -36.18 7.59
C VAL A 690 24.04 -36.45 7.92
N SER A 691 23.29 -35.41 8.24
CA SER A 691 21.85 -35.48 8.53
C SER A 691 21.01 -35.44 7.25
N LYS A 692 19.83 -36.07 7.32
CA LYS A 692 18.75 -36.02 6.31
C LYS A 692 17.48 -35.31 6.83
N GLU A 693 17.49 -34.94 8.11
CA GLU A 693 16.31 -34.47 8.83
C GLU A 693 15.92 -33.07 8.37
N LEU A 694 14.62 -32.85 8.19
CA LEU A 694 13.99 -31.54 8.00
C LEU A 694 13.29 -31.17 9.31
N LYS A 695 13.52 -29.96 9.82
CA LYS A 695 12.93 -29.50 11.08
C LYS A 695 12.39 -28.08 10.95
N LEU A 696 11.24 -27.85 11.57
CA LEU A 696 10.57 -26.57 11.67
C LEU A 696 10.63 -26.07 13.12
N TYR A 697 10.85 -24.78 13.30
CA TYR A 697 10.74 -24.10 14.58
C TYR A 697 9.38 -23.42 14.69
N ASP A 698 8.64 -23.71 15.76
CA ASP A 698 7.35 -23.10 16.06
C ASP A 698 7.49 -22.21 17.31
N GLU A 699 7.45 -20.89 17.11
CA GLU A 699 7.53 -19.91 18.20
C GLU A 699 6.23 -19.79 18.98
N GLU A 700 5.08 -20.09 18.36
CA GLU A 700 3.76 -20.00 19.01
C GLU A 700 3.53 -21.18 19.96
N ASP A 701 3.95 -22.40 19.57
CA ASP A 701 3.98 -23.57 20.44
C ASP A 701 5.23 -23.60 21.34
N GLY A 702 5.42 -22.51 22.08
CA GLY A 702 6.42 -22.38 23.15
C GLY A 702 7.89 -22.41 22.70
N GLY A 703 8.17 -22.18 21.41
CA GLY A 703 9.54 -22.25 20.87
C GLY A 703 10.04 -23.68 20.71
N THR A 704 9.23 -24.57 20.11
CA THR A 704 9.53 -26.00 19.94
C THR A 704 10.04 -26.36 18.54
N TRP A 705 10.82 -27.43 18.46
CA TRP A 705 11.30 -28.00 17.19
C TRP A 705 10.46 -29.20 16.78
N ARG A 706 9.69 -29.06 15.70
CA ARG A 706 8.92 -30.14 15.09
C ARG A 706 9.70 -30.79 13.95
N ALA A 707 9.62 -32.12 13.83
CA ALA A 707 10.15 -32.84 12.69
C ALA A 707 9.15 -32.80 11.53
N LEU A 708 9.67 -32.57 10.32
CA LEU A 708 8.95 -32.71 9.06
C LEU A 708 9.50 -33.92 8.30
N GLN A 709 8.86 -34.32 7.21
CA GLN A 709 9.28 -35.46 6.38
C GLN A 709 10.76 -35.34 5.98
N PRO A 710 11.64 -36.25 6.46
CA PRO A 710 13.05 -36.19 6.15
C PRO A 710 13.30 -36.53 4.68
N MET A 711 14.44 -36.05 4.15
CA MET A 711 14.92 -36.50 2.84
C MET A 711 15.23 -38.01 2.87
N GLU A 712 15.14 -38.66 1.72
CA GLU A 712 15.61 -40.05 1.56
C GLU A 712 17.13 -40.16 1.74
N VAL A 713 17.87 -39.15 1.26
CA VAL A 713 19.34 -39.12 1.22
C VAL A 713 19.86 -37.89 1.98
N PRO A 714 20.79 -38.06 2.94
CA PRO A 714 21.35 -36.97 3.75
C PRO A 714 22.12 -35.93 2.92
N ARG A 715 22.18 -34.68 3.41
CA ARG A 715 22.78 -33.54 2.70
C ARG A 715 23.52 -32.57 3.61
N TYR A 716 24.69 -32.12 3.19
CA TYR A 716 25.35 -30.88 3.66
C TYR A 716 26.09 -30.20 2.50
N GLN A 717 26.44 -28.92 2.65
CA GLN A 717 27.02 -28.08 1.59
C GLN A 717 26.19 -28.07 0.29
N HIS A 718 24.89 -28.33 0.41
CA HIS A 718 23.89 -28.24 -0.64
C HIS A 718 23.52 -26.77 -0.88
N GLY A 719 23.11 -26.46 -2.11
CA GLY A 719 22.39 -25.22 -2.38
C GLY A 719 20.98 -25.30 -1.82
N VAL A 720 20.53 -24.24 -1.13
CA VAL A 720 19.18 -24.09 -0.59
C VAL A 720 18.54 -22.80 -1.09
N ALA A 721 17.27 -22.85 -1.49
CA ALA A 721 16.51 -21.68 -1.94
C ALA A 721 14.99 -21.90 -1.80
N LEU A 722 14.24 -20.81 -1.68
CA LEU A 722 12.77 -20.82 -1.77
C LEU A 722 12.32 -20.32 -3.15
N LEU A 723 11.32 -20.97 -3.73
CA LEU A 723 10.70 -20.57 -4.99
C LEU A 723 9.21 -20.91 -4.95
N GLY A 724 8.33 -19.91 -5.09
CA GLY A 724 6.88 -20.09 -5.18
C GLY A 724 6.24 -20.81 -3.99
N GLY A 725 6.79 -20.63 -2.78
CA GLY A 725 6.36 -21.33 -1.56
C GLY A 725 6.93 -22.74 -1.37
N PHE A 726 7.83 -23.19 -2.26
CA PHE A 726 8.50 -24.48 -2.16
C PHE A 726 9.98 -24.33 -1.77
N LEU A 727 10.49 -25.29 -0.99
CA LEU A 727 11.91 -25.36 -0.59
C LEU A 727 12.68 -26.26 -1.58
N TYR A 728 13.76 -25.75 -2.14
CA TYR A 728 14.64 -26.49 -3.06
C TYR A 728 15.98 -26.80 -2.41
N ILE A 729 16.39 -28.07 -2.49
CA ILE A 729 17.69 -28.59 -2.04
C ILE A 729 18.41 -29.19 -3.25
N VAL A 730 19.57 -28.63 -3.59
CA VAL A 730 20.29 -28.95 -4.83
C VAL A 730 21.73 -29.37 -4.51
N GLY A 731 22.19 -30.49 -5.10
CA GLY A 731 23.59 -30.91 -5.01
C GLY A 731 24.10 -31.11 -3.57
N GLY A 732 25.31 -30.63 -3.31
CA GLY A 732 26.03 -30.80 -2.04
C GLY A 732 26.72 -32.15 -1.95
N GLN A 733 26.83 -32.69 -0.73
CA GLN A 733 27.49 -33.96 -0.43
C GLN A 733 26.61 -34.80 0.51
N SER A 734 26.62 -36.13 0.32
CA SER A 734 25.83 -37.08 1.12
C SER A 734 26.62 -37.75 2.26
N THR A 735 27.94 -37.74 2.20
CA THR A 735 28.85 -38.23 3.24
C THR A 735 29.99 -37.24 3.49
N TYR A 736 30.50 -37.17 4.71
CA TYR A 736 31.47 -36.15 5.12
C TYR A 736 32.84 -36.32 4.42
N ASP A 737 33.20 -35.32 3.62
CA ASP A 737 34.50 -35.15 2.96
C ASP A 737 34.77 -33.66 2.74
N THR A 738 35.96 -33.19 3.16
CA THR A 738 36.38 -31.80 2.98
C THR A 738 36.91 -31.50 1.57
N LYS A 739 37.09 -32.52 0.72
CA LYS A 739 37.68 -32.40 -0.63
C LYS A 739 36.67 -32.36 -1.77
N GLY A 740 35.37 -32.49 -1.51
CA GLY A 740 34.33 -32.44 -2.54
C GLY A 740 34.14 -33.74 -3.32
N LYS A 741 34.74 -34.86 -2.91
CA LYS A 741 34.71 -36.14 -3.64
C LYS A 741 33.34 -36.81 -3.62
N THR A 742 32.54 -36.52 -2.60
CA THR A 742 31.21 -37.13 -2.38
C THR A 742 30.09 -36.24 -2.93
N ALA A 743 30.44 -35.34 -3.85
CA ALA A 743 29.54 -34.42 -4.53
C ALA A 743 28.44 -35.14 -5.32
N VAL A 744 27.30 -34.48 -5.41
CA VAL A 744 26.09 -34.98 -6.09
C VAL A 744 25.50 -33.92 -7.03
N ASP A 745 24.68 -34.40 -7.95
CA ASP A 745 23.97 -33.71 -9.02
C ASP A 745 22.48 -33.57 -8.70
N SER A 746 21.91 -34.58 -8.04
CA SER A 746 20.51 -34.67 -7.61
C SER A 746 19.93 -33.40 -6.98
N ALA A 747 18.73 -33.02 -7.41
CA ALA A 747 17.97 -31.88 -6.88
C ALA A 747 16.57 -32.31 -6.44
N TYR A 748 16.07 -31.72 -5.36
CA TYR A 748 14.77 -32.05 -4.76
C TYR A 748 14.01 -30.79 -4.37
N ARG A 749 12.69 -30.87 -4.44
CA ARG A 749 11.73 -29.87 -3.98
C ARG A 749 10.90 -30.45 -2.85
N TYR A 750 10.79 -29.75 -1.74
CA TYR A 750 9.84 -30.02 -0.67
C TYR A 750 8.59 -29.14 -0.83
N ASP A 751 7.41 -29.77 -0.71
CA ASP A 751 6.11 -29.10 -0.70
C ASP A 751 5.55 -29.06 0.74
N PRO A 752 5.53 -27.90 1.41
CA PRO A 752 5.01 -27.76 2.77
C PRO A 752 3.50 -28.01 2.88
N ARG A 753 2.76 -28.05 1.76
CA ARG A 753 1.30 -28.33 1.76
C ARG A 753 0.96 -29.77 2.13
N PHE A 754 1.87 -30.71 1.83
CA PHE A 754 1.62 -32.15 1.93
C PHE A 754 2.69 -32.91 2.71
N ASP A 755 3.67 -32.20 3.29
CA ASP A 755 4.88 -32.73 3.94
C ASP A 755 5.62 -33.76 3.06
N ARG A 756 5.95 -33.38 1.82
CA ARG A 756 6.45 -34.30 0.79
C ARG A 756 7.61 -33.76 -0.04
N TRP A 757 8.49 -34.69 -0.42
CA TRP A 757 9.58 -34.45 -1.37
C TRP A 757 9.21 -34.91 -2.78
N LEU A 758 9.63 -34.13 -3.77
CA LEU A 758 9.60 -34.42 -5.19
C LEU A 758 11.05 -34.29 -5.71
N GLN A 759 11.58 -35.32 -6.37
CA GLN A 759 12.82 -35.15 -7.13
C GLN A 759 12.52 -34.33 -8.40
N VAL A 760 13.37 -33.35 -8.68
CA VAL A 760 13.34 -32.55 -9.91
C VAL A 760 14.59 -32.87 -10.74
N ALA A 761 14.69 -32.31 -11.94
CA ALA A 761 15.85 -32.50 -12.80
C ALA A 761 17.16 -32.24 -12.04
N SER A 762 18.11 -33.16 -12.21
CA SER A 762 19.41 -33.10 -11.56
C SER A 762 20.35 -32.17 -12.33
N LEU A 763 21.36 -31.63 -11.66
CA LEU A 763 22.41 -30.83 -12.31
C LEU A 763 23.12 -31.66 -13.39
N ASN A 764 23.56 -30.98 -14.46
CA ASN A 764 24.35 -31.63 -15.53
C ASN A 764 25.73 -32.12 -15.04
N GLU A 765 26.24 -31.56 -13.94
CA GLU A 765 27.43 -32.05 -13.23
C GLU A 765 27.23 -32.01 -11.71
N LYS A 766 27.91 -32.94 -11.02
CA LYS A 766 27.96 -33.03 -9.56
C LYS A 766 28.63 -31.80 -8.95
N ARG A 767 27.99 -31.17 -7.96
CA ARG A 767 28.41 -29.85 -7.44
C ARG A 767 28.21 -29.71 -5.94
N THR A 768 29.22 -29.16 -5.26
CA THR A 768 29.24 -28.80 -3.83
C THR A 768 29.99 -27.47 -3.62
N PHE A 769 29.93 -26.86 -2.44
CA PHE A 769 30.52 -25.54 -2.15
C PHE A 769 30.07 -24.42 -3.13
N PHE A 770 28.84 -24.51 -3.64
CA PHE A 770 28.26 -23.57 -4.60
C PHE A 770 27.10 -22.79 -3.95
N HIS A 771 26.73 -21.64 -4.51
CA HIS A 771 25.58 -20.89 -4.03
C HIS A 771 24.35 -21.11 -4.93
N LEU A 772 23.17 -21.20 -4.31
CA LEU A 772 21.87 -21.30 -4.97
C LEU A 772 21.02 -20.07 -4.62
N SER A 773 20.30 -19.51 -5.59
CA SER A 773 19.32 -18.45 -5.34
C SER A 773 18.18 -18.49 -6.35
N ALA A 774 17.01 -17.98 -5.96
CA ALA A 774 15.83 -17.88 -6.81
C ALA A 774 15.70 -16.46 -7.36
N LEU A 775 15.53 -16.32 -8.69
CA LEU A 775 15.32 -15.02 -9.33
C LEU A 775 14.36 -15.18 -10.52
N LYS A 776 13.37 -14.28 -10.63
CA LYS A 776 12.36 -14.25 -11.71
C LYS A 776 11.77 -15.62 -12.06
N GLY A 777 11.32 -16.36 -11.04
CA GLY A 777 10.68 -17.65 -11.20
C GLY A 777 11.62 -18.83 -11.54
N LYS A 778 12.96 -18.68 -11.43
CA LYS A 778 13.94 -19.70 -11.83
C LYS A 778 15.04 -19.92 -10.80
N LEU A 779 15.55 -21.16 -10.76
CA LEU A 779 16.75 -21.60 -10.04
C LEU A 779 18.02 -21.00 -10.63
N TYR A 780 18.97 -20.52 -9.83
CA TYR A 780 20.34 -20.22 -10.29
C TYR A 780 21.37 -20.81 -9.33
N ALA A 781 22.23 -21.69 -9.85
CA ALA A 781 23.33 -22.34 -9.15
C ALA A 781 24.66 -21.88 -9.77
N VAL A 782 25.54 -21.25 -8.99
CA VAL A 782 26.77 -20.64 -9.53
C VAL A 782 28.04 -21.20 -8.88
N GLY A 783 29.06 -21.44 -9.71
CA GLY A 783 30.40 -21.84 -9.30
C GLY A 783 30.45 -23.09 -8.41
N GLY A 784 31.29 -23.06 -7.37
CA GLY A 784 31.55 -24.20 -6.48
C GLY A 784 32.47 -25.25 -7.12
N ARG A 785 32.45 -26.48 -6.61
CA ARG A 785 33.42 -27.54 -6.91
C ARG A 785 32.75 -28.80 -7.47
N ASN A 786 33.34 -29.40 -8.51
CA ASN A 786 32.92 -30.69 -9.07
C ASN A 786 33.84 -31.86 -8.67
N ALA A 787 33.40 -33.09 -8.96
CA ALA A 787 34.05 -34.32 -8.49
C ALA A 787 35.26 -34.78 -9.34
N THR A 788 35.48 -34.20 -10.52
CA THR A 788 36.42 -34.71 -11.55
C THR A 788 37.88 -34.27 -11.35
N GLY A 789 38.19 -33.52 -10.29
CA GLY A 789 39.49 -32.89 -10.04
C GLY A 789 40.68 -33.81 -9.68
N GLU A 790 40.63 -35.11 -9.97
CA GLU A 790 41.75 -36.04 -9.72
C GLU A 790 42.20 -36.77 -11.00
N ILE A 791 42.84 -36.03 -11.90
CA ILE A 791 43.72 -36.60 -12.93
C ILE A 791 45.15 -36.10 -12.72
N GLY A 792 45.89 -36.79 -11.84
CA GLY A 792 47.36 -36.79 -11.83
C GLY A 792 48.08 -35.57 -11.23
N GLY A 793 48.31 -35.60 -9.92
CA GLY A 793 49.51 -35.02 -9.29
C GLY A 793 49.59 -33.48 -9.16
N ILE A 794 49.62 -33.02 -7.90
CA ILE A 794 49.69 -31.60 -7.49
C ILE A 794 48.38 -30.82 -7.78
N THR A 795 47.99 -29.96 -6.84
CA THR A 795 46.69 -29.27 -6.84
C THR A 795 46.53 -28.32 -8.02
N ARG A 796 45.50 -28.56 -8.83
CA ARG A 796 44.92 -27.61 -9.78
C ARG A 796 43.41 -27.62 -9.53
N ASP A 797 42.83 -26.45 -9.24
CA ASP A 797 41.51 -26.38 -8.60
C ASP A 797 40.37 -26.94 -9.46
N ALA A 798 39.47 -27.67 -8.78
CA ALA A 798 38.21 -28.15 -9.34
C ALA A 798 37.04 -27.16 -9.16
N PHE A 799 37.35 -25.90 -8.85
CA PHE A 799 36.35 -24.83 -8.80
C PHE A 799 35.83 -24.50 -10.21
N GLN A 800 34.60 -24.00 -10.28
CA GLN A 800 33.89 -23.73 -11.53
C GLN A 800 33.52 -22.25 -11.67
N LYS A 801 33.46 -21.78 -12.92
CA LYS A 801 32.87 -20.48 -13.29
C LYS A 801 31.40 -20.57 -13.69
N GLU A 802 30.90 -21.78 -13.94
CA GLU A 802 29.61 -21.99 -14.59
C GLU A 802 28.42 -21.50 -13.77
N LEU A 803 27.51 -20.81 -14.46
CA LEU A 803 26.15 -20.53 -14.01
C LEU A 803 25.17 -21.53 -14.63
N LEU A 804 24.44 -22.26 -13.80
CA LEU A 804 23.37 -23.17 -14.21
C LEU A 804 22.01 -22.61 -13.79
N CYS A 805 21.06 -22.56 -14.71
CA CYS A 805 19.72 -22.05 -14.52
C CYS A 805 18.67 -23.18 -14.65
N TYR A 806 17.91 -23.44 -13.58
CA TYR A 806 16.79 -24.38 -13.57
C TYR A 806 15.50 -23.69 -13.98
N ASP A 807 14.77 -24.31 -14.92
CA ASP A 807 13.51 -23.78 -15.42
C ASP A 807 12.30 -24.67 -15.06
N PRO A 808 11.42 -24.22 -14.14
CA PRO A 808 10.20 -24.94 -13.77
C PRO A 808 9.26 -25.27 -14.94
N ASP A 809 9.33 -24.56 -16.06
CA ASP A 809 8.44 -24.77 -17.22
C ASP A 809 8.68 -26.10 -17.94
N ARG A 810 9.87 -26.68 -17.73
CA ARG A 810 10.38 -27.81 -18.53
C ARG A 810 11.06 -28.90 -17.70
N ASP A 811 11.24 -28.68 -16.40
CA ASP A 811 12.07 -29.50 -15.51
C ASP A 811 13.46 -29.76 -16.11
N VAL A 812 14.25 -28.69 -16.33
CA VAL A 812 15.62 -28.79 -16.88
C VAL A 812 16.59 -27.79 -16.27
N TRP A 813 17.86 -28.19 -16.14
CA TRP A 813 18.98 -27.28 -15.93
C TRP A 813 19.65 -26.90 -17.25
N SER A 814 19.88 -25.61 -17.43
CA SER A 814 20.46 -25.03 -18.65
C SER A 814 21.62 -24.10 -18.30
N ARG A 815 22.75 -24.19 -19.00
CA ARG A 815 23.90 -23.30 -18.78
C ARG A 815 23.56 -21.87 -19.23
N ARG A 816 24.21 -20.89 -18.60
CA ARG A 816 24.22 -19.46 -18.91
C ARG A 816 25.66 -19.01 -19.09
N ALA A 817 25.89 -17.72 -19.36
CA ALA A 817 27.22 -17.16 -19.34
C ALA A 817 27.95 -17.50 -18.02
N ASP A 818 29.19 -17.95 -18.13
CA ASP A 818 30.04 -18.24 -16.97
C ASP A 818 30.53 -16.94 -16.32
N MET A 819 30.80 -16.96 -15.02
CA MET A 819 31.43 -15.85 -14.29
C MET A 819 32.75 -15.42 -14.95
N MET A 820 33.09 -14.14 -14.85
CA MET A 820 34.36 -13.61 -15.32
C MET A 820 35.52 -14.13 -14.48
N GLU A 821 35.40 -14.20 -13.15
CA GLU A 821 36.47 -14.70 -12.28
C GLU A 821 36.18 -16.08 -11.67
N LEU A 822 37.24 -16.88 -11.47
CA LEU A 822 37.15 -18.19 -10.84
C LEU A 822 37.08 -18.02 -9.31
N ARG A 823 36.11 -18.64 -8.63
CA ARG A 823 35.94 -18.48 -7.17
C ARG A 823 35.27 -19.67 -6.48
N GLY A 824 35.95 -20.24 -5.48
CA GLY A 824 35.36 -21.10 -4.45
C GLY A 824 34.94 -20.31 -3.21
N LEU A 825 34.08 -20.89 -2.36
CA LEU A 825 33.70 -20.31 -1.05
C LEU A 825 33.18 -18.86 -1.08
N HIS A 826 32.66 -18.43 -2.23
CA HIS A 826 32.07 -17.11 -2.47
C HIS A 826 30.65 -17.03 -1.90
N CYS A 827 30.07 -15.83 -1.86
CA CYS A 827 28.63 -15.65 -1.65
C CYS A 827 27.93 -15.15 -2.92
N MET A 828 26.63 -15.42 -3.02
CA MET A 828 25.75 -14.85 -4.04
C MET A 828 24.48 -14.33 -3.39
N CYS A 829 23.92 -13.23 -3.88
CA CYS A 829 22.61 -12.75 -3.46
C CYS A 829 21.85 -12.07 -4.60
N THR A 830 20.54 -11.90 -4.43
CA THR A 830 19.66 -11.20 -5.35
C THR A 830 19.40 -9.78 -4.88
N VAL A 831 19.65 -8.77 -5.72
CA VAL A 831 19.15 -7.41 -5.51
C VAL A 831 18.44 -6.95 -6.79
N GLY A 832 17.15 -6.65 -6.65
CA GLY A 832 16.26 -6.37 -7.78
C GLY A 832 16.33 -7.46 -8.84
N ASP A 833 16.69 -7.07 -10.06
CA ASP A 833 16.72 -7.93 -11.25
C ASP A 833 18.04 -8.70 -11.46
N ARG A 834 19.00 -8.64 -10.53
CA ARG A 834 20.39 -9.10 -10.72
C ARG A 834 20.83 -10.12 -9.66
N LEU A 835 21.71 -11.04 -10.04
CA LEU A 835 22.47 -11.89 -9.11
C LEU A 835 23.85 -11.26 -8.89
N TYR A 836 24.18 -10.82 -7.68
CA TYR A 836 25.52 -10.36 -7.33
C TYR A 836 26.34 -11.51 -6.74
N VAL A 837 27.60 -11.63 -7.16
CA VAL A 837 28.55 -12.63 -6.64
C VAL A 837 29.81 -11.93 -6.14
N MET A 838 30.21 -12.25 -4.92
CA MET A 838 31.22 -11.52 -4.15
C MET A 838 32.13 -12.46 -3.37
N GLY A 839 33.37 -12.03 -3.14
CA GLY A 839 34.37 -12.74 -2.35
C GLY A 839 34.71 -14.13 -2.87
N GLY A 840 35.13 -14.97 -1.92
CA GLY A 840 35.66 -16.31 -2.19
C GLY A 840 37.17 -16.32 -2.42
N ASN A 841 37.69 -17.47 -2.87
CA ASN A 841 39.10 -17.72 -3.11
C ASN A 841 39.39 -18.46 -4.42
N HIS A 842 40.65 -18.45 -4.85
CA HIS A 842 41.16 -19.23 -5.98
C HIS A 842 42.66 -19.50 -5.86
N PHE A 843 43.16 -20.47 -6.61
CA PHE A 843 44.58 -20.82 -6.68
C PHE A 843 45.24 -20.25 -7.97
N ARG A 844 46.07 -19.20 -7.85
CA ARG A 844 46.71 -18.53 -9.01
C ARG A 844 48.06 -19.13 -9.42
N GLY A 845 48.27 -20.44 -9.20
CA GLY A 845 49.49 -21.15 -9.61
C GLY A 845 50.72 -20.88 -8.75
N THR A 846 50.60 -20.00 -7.76
CA THR A 846 51.35 -20.04 -6.50
C THR A 846 51.04 -21.34 -5.74
N ASN A 847 51.83 -21.69 -4.72
CA ASN A 847 51.58 -22.90 -3.90
C ASN A 847 50.50 -22.69 -2.82
N ASP A 848 49.58 -21.71 -2.99
CA ASP A 848 48.60 -21.31 -1.97
C ASP A 848 47.34 -20.69 -2.62
N TYR A 849 46.30 -20.45 -1.81
CA TYR A 849 45.08 -19.74 -2.25
C TYR A 849 45.18 -18.23 -2.00
N ASP A 850 44.68 -17.45 -2.96
CA ASP A 850 44.50 -16.00 -2.85
C ASP A 850 43.01 -15.63 -2.69
N ASP A 851 42.73 -14.54 -1.97
CA ASP A 851 41.38 -13.94 -1.86
C ASP A 851 40.92 -13.31 -3.19
N VAL A 852 39.66 -13.54 -3.57
CA VAL A 852 39.04 -12.96 -4.77
C VAL A 852 38.37 -11.63 -4.42
N LEU A 853 39.03 -10.51 -4.76
CA LEU A 853 38.50 -9.16 -4.51
C LEU A 853 37.50 -8.70 -5.58
N SER A 854 37.56 -9.21 -6.81
CA SER A 854 36.66 -8.78 -7.88
C SER A 854 35.22 -9.19 -7.58
N CYS A 855 34.28 -8.27 -7.80
CA CYS A 855 32.84 -8.52 -7.67
C CYS A 855 32.17 -8.35 -9.03
N GLU A 856 31.09 -9.10 -9.24
CA GLU A 856 30.39 -9.15 -10.51
C GLU A 856 28.91 -9.43 -10.30
N PHE A 857 28.05 -8.91 -11.18
CA PHE A 857 26.65 -9.30 -11.22
C PHE A 857 26.25 -9.90 -12.57
N TYR A 858 25.32 -10.83 -12.53
CA TYR A 858 24.68 -11.43 -13.69
C TYR A 858 23.31 -10.80 -13.96
N SER A 859 23.05 -10.51 -15.24
CA SER A 859 21.78 -10.03 -15.77
C SER A 859 21.04 -11.15 -16.52
N PRO A 860 19.95 -11.71 -15.96
CA PRO A 860 19.17 -12.75 -16.63
C PRO A 860 18.50 -12.32 -17.94
N ALA A 861 18.35 -11.01 -18.15
CA ALA A 861 17.71 -10.45 -19.36
C ALA A 861 18.67 -10.36 -20.56
N THR A 862 19.98 -10.35 -20.32
CA THR A 862 21.03 -10.24 -21.36
C THR A 862 21.98 -11.43 -21.43
N ASP A 863 21.87 -12.39 -20.50
CA ASP A 863 22.78 -13.53 -20.33
C ASP A 863 24.26 -13.08 -20.26
N GLN A 864 24.52 -12.09 -19.41
CA GLN A 864 25.82 -11.42 -19.29
C GLN A 864 26.16 -11.14 -17.83
N TRP A 865 27.46 -11.25 -17.52
CA TRP A 865 28.07 -10.74 -16.31
C TRP A 865 28.59 -9.32 -16.53
N THR A 866 28.64 -8.54 -15.46
CA THR A 866 29.20 -7.18 -15.40
C THR A 866 30.04 -7.04 -14.14
N VAL A 867 31.29 -6.60 -14.28
CA VAL A 867 32.18 -6.32 -13.14
C VAL A 867 31.71 -5.05 -12.42
N VAL A 868 31.77 -5.07 -11.09
CA VAL A 868 31.49 -3.96 -10.18
C VAL A 868 32.69 -3.75 -9.24
N ALA A 869 32.64 -2.69 -8.42
CA ALA A 869 33.71 -2.30 -7.52
C ALA A 869 34.24 -3.48 -6.68
N PRO A 870 35.57 -3.66 -6.58
CA PRO A 870 36.15 -4.78 -5.86
C PRO A 870 36.03 -4.60 -4.34
N MET A 871 35.96 -5.71 -3.61
CA MET A 871 35.95 -5.72 -2.15
C MET A 871 37.21 -5.02 -1.60
N PRO A 872 37.08 -4.06 -0.66
CA PRO A 872 38.24 -3.44 -0.02
C PRO A 872 39.12 -4.43 0.77
N ARG A 873 38.54 -5.52 1.26
CA ARG A 873 39.23 -6.63 1.91
C ARG A 873 38.65 -7.97 1.48
N GLY A 874 39.52 -8.98 1.29
CA GLY A 874 39.11 -10.34 0.92
C GLY A 874 38.36 -11.06 2.05
N GLN A 875 37.30 -11.78 1.68
CA GLN A 875 36.50 -12.60 2.59
C GLN A 875 35.99 -13.86 1.86
N SER A 876 36.17 -15.03 2.49
CA SER A 876 35.67 -16.35 2.06
C SER A 876 34.82 -17.01 3.15
N ASP A 877 33.88 -17.87 2.75
CA ASP A 877 32.93 -18.55 3.64
C ASP A 877 32.20 -17.60 4.61
N VAL A 878 31.62 -16.57 4.01
CA VAL A 878 31.01 -15.40 4.65
C VAL A 878 29.52 -15.57 4.92
N GLY A 879 29.00 -14.75 5.84
CA GLY A 879 27.59 -14.42 5.85
C GLY A 879 27.29 -13.37 4.78
N VAL A 880 26.19 -13.52 4.04
CA VAL A 880 25.67 -12.48 3.14
C VAL A 880 24.22 -12.18 3.50
N ALA A 881 23.85 -10.91 3.51
CA ALA A 881 22.47 -10.46 3.73
C ALA A 881 22.17 -9.24 2.84
N VAL A 882 20.93 -9.12 2.38
CA VAL A 882 20.45 -7.95 1.62
C VAL A 882 19.51 -7.15 2.52
N PHE A 883 19.89 -5.92 2.86
CA PHE A 883 19.12 -5.04 3.73
C PHE A 883 18.98 -3.66 3.10
N LYS A 884 17.74 -3.16 2.95
CA LYS A 884 17.44 -1.90 2.24
C LYS A 884 18.12 -1.82 0.85
N GLU A 885 18.02 -2.91 0.09
CA GLU A 885 18.62 -3.06 -1.25
C GLU A 885 20.17 -2.98 -1.30
N ARG A 886 20.85 -2.89 -0.14
CA ARG A 886 22.32 -2.96 -0.01
C ARG A 886 22.78 -4.36 0.40
N ILE A 887 24.00 -4.72 0.00
CA ILE A 887 24.58 -6.07 0.22
C ILE A 887 25.60 -6.02 1.36
N TYR A 888 25.33 -6.73 2.46
CA TYR A 888 26.22 -6.83 3.61
C TYR A 888 26.96 -8.17 3.59
N VAL A 889 28.30 -8.11 3.67
CA VAL A 889 29.20 -9.25 3.73
C VAL A 889 29.87 -9.28 5.11
N VAL A 890 29.61 -10.36 5.87
CA VAL A 890 29.88 -10.47 7.31
C VAL A 890 30.92 -11.55 7.56
N GLY A 891 32.04 -11.17 8.19
CA GLY A 891 33.08 -12.06 8.70
C GLY A 891 33.74 -12.94 7.64
N GLY A 892 33.94 -14.22 7.95
CA GLY A 892 34.61 -15.18 7.06
C GLY A 892 36.12 -15.28 7.32
N TYR A 893 36.84 -15.81 6.35
CA TYR A 893 38.29 -16.00 6.35
C TYR A 893 38.95 -15.20 5.23
N SER A 894 40.09 -14.55 5.50
CA SER A 894 40.97 -13.99 4.47
C SER A 894 42.16 -14.93 4.29
N TRP A 895 42.32 -15.45 3.08
CA TRP A 895 43.46 -16.30 2.70
C TRP A 895 44.75 -15.50 2.63
N ASN A 896 44.71 -14.27 2.14
CA ASN A 896 45.88 -13.38 2.09
C ASN A 896 46.39 -13.03 3.50
N SER A 897 45.48 -12.94 4.48
CA SER A 897 45.81 -12.67 5.89
C SER A 897 46.01 -13.96 6.72
N ARG A 898 45.62 -15.12 6.17
CA ARG A 898 45.49 -16.44 6.83
C ARG A 898 44.74 -16.45 8.17
N CYS A 899 43.75 -15.56 8.34
CA CYS A 899 42.97 -15.44 9.57
C CYS A 899 41.46 -15.34 9.32
N MET A 900 40.66 -15.71 10.33
CA MET A 900 39.27 -15.27 10.41
C MET A 900 39.24 -13.75 10.54
N VAL A 901 38.23 -13.12 9.95
CA VAL A 901 38.04 -11.66 9.99
C VAL A 901 36.74 -11.30 10.70
N ASP A 902 36.81 -10.17 11.40
CA ASP A 902 35.76 -9.50 12.17
C ASP A 902 34.93 -8.52 11.31
N ILE A 903 35.38 -8.21 10.10
CA ILE A 903 34.86 -7.08 9.32
C ILE A 903 33.45 -7.31 8.75
N VAL A 904 32.64 -6.25 8.79
CA VAL A 904 31.41 -6.14 7.98
C VAL A 904 31.63 -5.08 6.90
N GLN A 905 31.57 -5.52 5.65
CA GLN A 905 31.64 -4.66 4.46
C GLN A 905 30.25 -4.59 3.82
N CYS A 906 29.80 -3.41 3.44
CA CYS A 906 28.54 -3.18 2.74
C CYS A 906 28.84 -2.63 1.34
N TYR A 907 28.10 -3.10 0.35
CA TYR A 907 28.14 -2.63 -1.02
C TYR A 907 26.79 -2.00 -1.38
N ASP A 908 26.84 -0.81 -1.98
CA ASP A 908 25.71 -0.03 -2.48
C ASP A 908 25.52 -0.26 -3.99
N PRO A 909 24.50 -1.03 -4.43
CA PRO A 909 24.34 -1.39 -5.83
C PRO A 909 23.80 -0.26 -6.74
N GLU A 910 23.36 0.87 -6.16
CA GLU A 910 23.00 2.05 -6.94
C GLU A 910 24.23 2.91 -7.28
N LYS A 911 25.23 2.92 -6.38
CA LYS A 911 26.43 3.75 -6.50
C LYS A 911 27.65 3.05 -7.08
N ASP A 912 27.69 1.72 -7.01
CA ASP A 912 28.90 0.92 -7.27
C ASP A 912 30.04 1.27 -6.28
N GLU A 913 29.69 1.37 -4.98
CA GLU A 913 30.61 1.77 -3.91
C GLU A 913 30.57 0.79 -2.72
N TRP A 914 31.71 0.65 -2.03
CA TRP A 914 31.85 -0.13 -0.79
C TRP A 914 32.06 0.77 0.43
N GLU A 915 31.31 0.53 1.50
CA GLU A 915 31.46 1.16 2.82
C GLU A 915 31.85 0.08 3.87
N LYS A 916 32.85 0.35 4.73
CA LYS A 916 33.02 -0.45 5.96
C LYS A 916 32.02 0.06 6.99
N VAL A 917 31.19 -0.84 7.53
CA VAL A 917 30.10 -0.45 8.43
C VAL A 917 30.52 -0.59 9.90
N PHE A 918 30.85 -1.81 10.32
CA PHE A 918 31.26 -2.16 11.68
C PHE A 918 32.12 -3.44 11.68
N ASN A 919 32.46 -3.93 12.87
CA ASN A 919 33.04 -5.25 13.07
C ASN A 919 32.07 -6.08 13.94
N VAL A 920 32.05 -7.40 13.80
CA VAL A 920 31.46 -8.30 14.80
C VAL A 920 32.44 -8.51 15.97
N LEU A 921 31.91 -8.80 17.16
CA LEU A 921 32.69 -8.93 18.41
C LEU A 921 33.83 -9.97 18.34
N GLU A 922 33.65 -11.06 17.59
CA GLU A 922 34.65 -12.11 17.40
C GLU A 922 34.93 -12.36 15.90
N PRO A 923 36.19 -12.62 15.49
CA PRO A 923 36.50 -13.06 14.12
C PRO A 923 35.94 -14.46 13.84
N LEU A 924 34.81 -14.54 13.14
CA LEU A 924 34.04 -15.76 12.89
C LEU A 924 34.01 -16.12 11.40
N GLY A 925 34.06 -17.41 11.07
CA GLY A 925 33.95 -17.93 9.70
C GLY A 925 32.91 -19.03 9.57
N GLY A 926 32.39 -19.25 8.36
CA GLY A 926 31.23 -20.12 8.13
C GLY A 926 29.90 -19.48 8.52
N ILE A 927 29.88 -18.15 8.67
CA ILE A 927 28.69 -17.37 9.05
C ILE A 927 27.60 -17.56 8.00
N ARG A 928 26.34 -17.63 8.45
CA ARG A 928 25.16 -17.47 7.59
C ARG A 928 24.35 -16.32 8.15
N ALA A 929 23.82 -15.48 7.26
CA ALA A 929 23.13 -14.25 7.62
C ALA A 929 21.82 -14.13 6.84
N CYS A 930 20.89 -13.37 7.39
CA CYS A 930 19.61 -13.01 6.80
C CYS A 930 19.13 -11.69 7.43
N THR A 931 17.98 -11.19 7.01
CA THR A 931 17.35 -9.98 7.56
C THR A 931 15.97 -10.31 8.11
N MET A 932 15.65 -9.82 9.30
CA MET A 932 14.35 -9.98 9.93
C MET A 932 13.96 -8.68 10.65
N THR A 933 12.69 -8.29 10.57
CA THR A 933 12.16 -7.17 11.36
C THR A 933 11.73 -7.70 12.72
N VAL A 934 12.25 -7.12 13.81
CA VAL A 934 11.97 -7.55 15.18
C VAL A 934 11.65 -6.36 16.08
N HIS A 935 10.79 -6.57 17.08
CA HIS A 935 10.65 -5.62 18.19
C HIS A 935 11.82 -5.77 19.15
N CYS A 936 12.50 -4.67 19.48
CA CYS A 936 13.59 -4.68 20.45
C CYS A 936 13.05 -5.02 21.86
N PRO A 937 13.50 -6.11 22.52
CA PRO A 937 12.96 -6.51 23.81
C PRO A 937 13.27 -5.51 24.93
N LYS A 938 12.32 -5.31 25.85
CA LYS A 938 12.58 -4.50 27.06
C LYS A 938 13.63 -5.19 27.92
N GLY A 939 14.79 -4.56 28.08
CA GLY A 939 15.93 -5.11 28.82
C GLY A 939 17.05 -5.70 27.95
N SER A 940 17.03 -5.47 26.62
CA SER A 940 18.21 -5.65 25.78
C SER A 940 19.37 -4.76 26.26
N THR A 941 20.50 -5.36 26.65
CA THR A 941 21.73 -4.64 27.02
C THR A 941 22.43 -4.05 25.80
N ASP A 942 23.14 -2.94 26.00
CA ASP A 942 23.96 -2.32 24.94
C ASP A 942 25.23 -3.15 24.68
N GLU A 943 25.85 -3.03 23.50
CA GLU A 943 27.05 -3.80 23.12
C GLU A 943 28.23 -3.52 24.07
N ALA A 944 28.28 -2.30 24.63
CA ALA A 944 29.24 -1.89 25.64
C ALA A 944 29.09 -2.61 27.00
N GLU A 945 27.93 -3.21 27.29
CA GLU A 945 27.65 -3.92 28.56
C GLU A 945 27.92 -5.43 28.47
N ILE A 946 28.25 -5.95 27.27
CA ILE A 946 28.47 -7.39 27.02
C ILE A 946 29.90 -7.84 27.41
N GLN A 947 30.77 -6.92 27.88
CA GLN A 947 32.12 -7.22 28.36
C GLN A 947 32.21 -7.91 29.74
N GLU A 948 31.53 -9.05 29.92
CA GLU A 948 32.04 -10.20 30.70
C GLU A 948 31.09 -11.41 30.60
N CYS A 949 31.33 -12.30 29.64
CA CYS A 949 30.76 -13.65 29.65
C CYS A 949 31.82 -14.70 29.27
N PRO A 950 32.78 -15.00 30.17
CA PRO A 950 33.74 -16.06 29.92
C PRO A 950 33.01 -17.41 29.93
N LEU A 951 32.89 -18.04 28.75
CA LEU A 951 32.42 -19.42 28.62
C LEU A 951 33.23 -20.32 29.55
N SER A 952 32.61 -20.80 30.61
CA SER A 952 33.29 -21.52 31.69
C SER A 952 33.85 -22.84 31.16
N THR A 953 35.17 -22.93 31.05
CA THR A 953 35.87 -24.15 30.63
C THR A 953 35.92 -25.19 31.74
N SER A 954 34.75 -25.55 32.28
CA SER A 954 34.59 -26.68 33.19
C SER A 954 34.78 -27.98 32.40
N LYS A 955 35.94 -28.62 32.57
CA LYS A 955 36.11 -30.02 32.16
C LYS A 955 35.17 -30.91 32.99
N GLY A 956 34.40 -31.75 32.29
CA GLY A 956 33.60 -32.84 32.83
C GLY A 956 33.54 -33.94 31.80
#